data_AF-A0A1E4GHR0-F1
#
_entry.id   AF-A0A1E4GHR0-F1
#
_cell.length_a   1.000
_cell.length_b   1.000
_cell.length_c   1.000
_cell.angle_alpha   90.00
_cell.angle_beta   90.00
_cell.angle_gamma   90.00
#
_symmetry.space_group_name_H-M   'P 1'
#
loop_
_entity.id
_entity.type
_entity.pdbx_description
1 polymer ?
#
loop_
_entity_poly.entity_id
_entity_poly.type
_entity_poly.pdbx_seq_one_letter_code
_entity_poly.pdbx_strand_id
1 'polypeptide(L)'
;MKTFGRAALVSAVATLAMPLVAQEADSASILIYDASGSMWGQLDGGISKVEVAREVIGDFFVSRDNSIPLGVIAYGHNRRGDCSDIEVVANVGINDPVGLSSSLNQLNPRGMTPITDSLSLAASMIPPTAESADIILVTDGLETCEADPCALAAQLAEEGIAIRAHVVGFGLTREEGEVMACVADATGGLLLTPQTGQELADALRQVAQVPAPEPEPEPVAEAAFDMGSKAEAGHNYSIRWNGEATFVDYIGFVPQGATTMSEAVSYRTIGGTGAAPNNPVTRTAPTEPGMFDLVLVSARDGIVARQPVEVVAASNGFDAIGSVEPDTRFEFTWRGPNQVGQRIVIARPGAAPADYEGDWGYPFSSAQTQRMGLRAPAEPGVYELRYTSGNSQEILFSREFGVGVPFEDTDGTNTADLATQAAAATQAAPGQDDLPMVPATFRLPPDYPQDTHEWSAIPLDPDMSPEAWAPSGKTVIGEGMFEPGRYEVTAAWGPKDTFKGVVEILPGQTNDFVIPVMSEEDPFVPTLDGPWQVLGVPPYQVQAGADRLLTLALEQAYPDAPIGGSWTAQEMLAGPQAAGREGTFTTAAFENGALRMTFAVGDPIPEPMTLYLTPYEIGYAGTLSSGAMGISVVMWPGGYTPPSLAEMREAVHGPAPGDFIDMTSSAPPASQAGEASAAAKVPVRLRTPFEIGDVGVQ
;
A
#
# COMPACT_ATOMS: atom_id res chain seq x y z
N MET A 1 -29.49 72.19 -7.67
CA MET A 1 -28.56 71.44 -6.81
C MET A 1 -29.38 70.56 -5.88
N LYS A 2 -29.14 69.25 -5.97
CA LYS A 2 -29.90 68.12 -5.38
C LYS A 2 -29.68 68.07 -3.86
N THR A 3 -30.74 68.24 -3.06
CA THR A 3 -31.44 67.23 -2.23
C THR A 3 -30.55 66.32 -1.37
N PHE A 4 -30.56 66.56 -0.04
CA PHE A 4 -30.15 65.61 1.01
C PHE A 4 -31.38 64.81 1.46
N GLY A 5 -31.34 63.48 1.34
CA GLY A 5 -32.36 62.56 1.84
C GLY A 5 -31.82 61.71 2.99
N ARG A 6 -32.56 61.69 4.10
CA ARG A 6 -32.37 60.83 5.29
C ARG A 6 -32.96 59.43 5.03
N ALA A 7 -32.26 58.37 5.45
CA ALA A 7 -32.80 57.03 5.72
C ALA A 7 -31.95 56.42 6.85
N ALA A 8 -32.45 56.28 8.08
CA ALA A 8 -33.36 55.25 8.62
C ALA A 8 -32.69 53.86 8.72
N LEU A 9 -32.15 53.57 9.91
CA LEU A 9 -31.70 52.23 10.34
C LEU A 9 -32.91 51.32 10.57
N VAL A 10 -32.87 50.12 9.98
CA VAL A 10 -33.69 48.97 10.40
C VAL A 10 -32.71 47.84 10.73
N SER A 11 -32.60 47.49 12.01
CA SER A 11 -31.90 46.27 12.46
C SER A 11 -32.84 45.09 12.34
N ALA A 12 -32.53 44.14 11.45
CA ALA A 12 -33.15 42.82 11.43
C ALA A 12 -32.32 41.87 12.29
N VAL A 13 -32.89 41.44 13.41
CA VAL A 13 -32.35 40.35 14.24
C VAL A 13 -32.74 39.04 13.54
N ALA A 14 -31.77 38.38 12.90
CA ALA A 14 -31.94 37.04 12.37
C ALA A 14 -31.67 36.02 13.49
N THR A 15 -32.73 35.38 13.98
CA THR A 15 -32.66 34.14 14.77
C THR A 15 -32.05 33.04 13.91
N LEU A 16 -30.81 32.65 14.21
CA LEU A 16 -30.18 31.45 13.69
C LEU A 16 -30.88 30.22 14.28
N ALA A 17 -31.63 29.50 13.44
CA ALA A 17 -32.05 28.14 13.71
C ALA A 17 -30.79 27.25 13.65
N MET A 18 -30.46 26.60 14.75
CA MET A 18 -29.41 25.57 14.77
C MET A 18 -29.91 24.34 14.00
N PRO A 19 -29.06 23.69 13.19
CA PRO A 19 -29.42 22.42 12.56
C PRO A 19 -29.62 21.38 13.68
N LEU A 20 -30.72 20.62 13.60
CA LEU A 20 -30.88 19.42 14.41
C LEU A 20 -29.72 18.47 14.05
N VAL A 21 -28.90 18.14 15.04
CA VAL A 21 -28.01 16.98 14.97
C VAL A 21 -28.95 15.76 14.90
N ALA A 22 -28.98 15.05 13.78
CA ALA A 22 -29.62 13.75 13.70
C ALA A 22 -28.85 12.82 14.65
N GLN A 23 -29.56 12.22 15.60
CA GLN A 23 -28.98 11.33 16.59
C GLN A 23 -28.46 10.08 15.84
N GLU A 24 -27.15 9.87 15.82
CA GLU A 24 -26.56 8.58 15.41
C GLU A 24 -27.16 7.50 16.33
N ALA A 25 -27.80 6.51 15.71
CA ALA A 25 -28.33 5.36 16.40
C ALA A 25 -27.68 4.12 15.80
N ASP A 26 -26.74 3.54 16.53
CA ASP A 26 -25.99 2.34 16.12
C ASP A 26 -26.94 1.14 15.87
N SER A 27 -28.09 1.12 16.54
CA SER A 27 -29.14 0.10 16.38
C SER A 27 -30.55 0.69 16.46
N ALA A 28 -31.51 0.02 15.82
CA ALA A 28 -32.94 0.37 15.88
C ALA A 28 -33.82 -0.88 16.06
N SER A 29 -35.02 -0.71 16.63
CA SER A 29 -36.01 -1.78 16.71
C SER A 29 -37.34 -1.35 16.11
N ILE A 30 -38.05 -2.26 15.45
CA ILE A 30 -39.41 -2.03 14.95
C ILE A 30 -40.30 -3.18 15.42
N LEU A 31 -41.35 -2.86 16.19
CA LEU A 31 -42.36 -3.83 16.59
C LEU A 31 -43.51 -3.82 15.57
N ILE A 32 -43.81 -4.97 14.98
CA ILE A 32 -45.02 -5.19 14.17
C ILE A 32 -46.03 -5.93 15.01
N TYR A 33 -47.17 -5.30 15.27
CA TYR A 33 -48.26 -5.85 16.05
C TYR A 33 -49.40 -6.33 15.16
N ASP A 34 -49.68 -7.62 15.20
CA ASP A 34 -50.88 -8.21 14.62
C ASP A 34 -52.11 -7.76 15.39
N ALA A 35 -52.96 -7.00 14.72
CA ALA A 35 -54.28 -6.67 15.17
C ALA A 35 -55.31 -7.10 14.13
N SER A 36 -55.14 -8.29 13.53
CA SER A 36 -56.10 -8.92 12.63
C SER A 36 -57.26 -9.56 13.40
N GLY A 37 -58.32 -9.96 12.69
CA GLY A 37 -59.53 -10.51 13.32
C GLY A 37 -59.32 -11.78 14.16
N SER A 38 -58.28 -12.57 13.88
CA SER A 38 -57.95 -13.81 14.60
C SER A 38 -57.53 -13.57 16.04
N MET A 39 -56.99 -12.39 16.37
CA MET A 39 -56.58 -12.00 17.72
C MET A 39 -57.73 -11.97 18.75
N TRP A 40 -58.99 -12.06 18.32
CA TRP A 40 -60.14 -12.29 19.21
C TRP A 40 -60.31 -13.75 19.65
N GLY A 41 -59.49 -14.66 19.13
CA GLY A 41 -59.39 -16.04 19.58
C GLY A 41 -59.12 -16.10 21.08
N GLN A 42 -59.69 -17.10 21.74
CA GLN A 42 -59.51 -17.28 23.18
C GLN A 42 -58.32 -18.18 23.47
N LEU A 43 -57.57 -17.84 24.51
CA LEU A 43 -56.57 -18.70 25.12
C LEU A 43 -57.19 -19.53 26.25
N ASP A 44 -56.42 -20.48 26.76
CA ASP A 44 -56.79 -21.23 27.96
C ASP A 44 -57.08 -20.26 29.11
N GLY A 45 -58.31 -20.31 29.65
CA GLY A 45 -58.78 -19.38 30.67
C GLY A 45 -59.82 -18.35 30.20
N GLY A 46 -60.16 -18.32 28.90
CA GLY A 46 -61.29 -17.54 28.37
C GLY A 46 -61.02 -16.06 28.11
N ILE A 47 -59.76 -15.63 28.25
CA ILE A 47 -59.27 -14.30 27.89
C ILE A 47 -58.86 -14.31 26.41
N SER A 48 -59.10 -13.22 25.68
CA SER A 48 -58.73 -13.12 24.28
C SER A 48 -57.23 -12.90 24.08
N LYS A 49 -56.66 -13.37 22.96
CA LYS A 49 -55.25 -13.16 22.61
C LYS A 49 -54.91 -11.66 22.58
N VAL A 50 -55.78 -10.81 22.05
CA VAL A 50 -55.60 -9.35 22.02
C VAL A 50 -55.47 -8.73 23.42
N GLU A 51 -56.27 -9.17 24.39
CA GLU A 51 -56.19 -8.64 25.76
C GLU A 51 -54.84 -8.97 26.40
N VAL A 52 -54.39 -10.21 26.26
CA VAL A 52 -53.10 -10.66 26.79
C VAL A 52 -51.93 -9.99 26.07
N ALA A 53 -51.98 -9.90 24.73
CA ALA A 53 -50.91 -9.30 23.95
C ALA A 53 -50.72 -7.81 24.27
N ARG A 54 -51.81 -7.06 24.46
CA ARG A 54 -51.76 -5.64 24.85
C ARG A 54 -51.10 -5.42 26.21
N GLU A 55 -51.48 -6.22 27.20
CA GLU A 55 -50.91 -6.15 28.53
C GLU A 55 -49.39 -6.40 28.47
N VAL A 56 -49.00 -7.50 27.85
CA VAL A 56 -47.60 -7.93 27.77
C VAL A 56 -46.73 -6.98 26.94
N ILE A 57 -47.22 -6.52 25.79
CA ILE A 57 -46.49 -5.54 24.96
C ILE A 57 -46.40 -4.19 25.67
N GLY A 58 -47.44 -3.79 26.42
CA GLY A 58 -47.40 -2.59 27.23
C GLY A 58 -46.30 -2.64 28.29
N ASP A 59 -46.15 -3.77 28.97
CA ASP A 59 -45.07 -4.01 29.93
C ASP A 59 -43.69 -4.06 29.25
N PHE A 60 -43.62 -4.60 28.04
CA PHE A 60 -42.40 -4.60 27.23
C PHE A 60 -41.92 -3.17 26.91
N PHE A 61 -42.83 -2.27 26.51
CA PHE A 61 -42.47 -0.87 26.24
C PHE A 61 -41.85 -0.19 27.47
N VAL A 62 -42.31 -0.53 28.67
CA VAL A 62 -41.78 0.04 29.91
C VAL A 62 -40.44 -0.57 30.31
N SER A 63 -40.28 -1.88 30.13
CA SER A 63 -39.15 -2.65 30.66
C SER A 63 -37.94 -2.77 29.73
N ARG A 64 -38.10 -2.52 28.43
CA ARG A 64 -37.00 -2.54 27.45
C ARG A 64 -35.96 -1.45 27.70
N ASP A 65 -34.83 -1.55 27.02
CA ASP A 65 -33.88 -0.44 26.94
C ASP A 65 -34.48 0.70 26.10
N ASN A 66 -34.83 1.80 26.78
CA ASN A 66 -35.44 2.97 26.16
C ASN A 66 -34.43 3.88 25.44
N SER A 67 -33.14 3.55 25.47
CA SER A 67 -32.11 4.25 24.67
C SER A 67 -32.09 3.80 23.20
N ILE A 68 -32.54 2.58 22.90
CA ILE A 68 -32.63 2.06 21.53
C ILE A 68 -33.89 2.64 20.86
N PRO A 69 -33.81 3.34 19.72
CA PRO A 69 -34.99 3.81 18.99
C PRO A 69 -35.98 2.69 18.66
N LEU A 70 -37.27 2.91 18.89
CA LEU A 70 -38.34 1.95 18.63
C LEU A 70 -39.36 2.53 17.67
N GLY A 71 -39.66 1.84 16.56
CA GLY A 71 -40.85 2.05 15.75
C GLY A 71 -41.96 1.05 16.11
N VAL A 72 -43.22 1.42 15.89
CA VAL A 72 -44.36 0.51 16.08
C VAL A 72 -45.28 0.58 14.88
N ILE A 73 -45.54 -0.58 14.29
CA ILE A 73 -46.49 -0.78 13.20
C ILE A 73 -47.61 -1.70 13.70
N ALA A 74 -48.83 -1.47 13.26
CA ALA A 74 -49.93 -2.41 13.48
C ALA A 74 -50.70 -2.64 12.18
N TYR A 75 -51.16 -3.87 11.96
CA TYR A 75 -52.00 -4.19 10.79
C TYR A 75 -53.35 -4.78 11.18
N GLY A 76 -54.31 -4.71 10.26
CA GLY A 76 -55.59 -5.40 10.35
C GLY A 76 -56.60 -4.82 11.35
N HIS A 77 -56.43 -3.59 11.85
CA HIS A 77 -57.29 -3.06 12.92
C HIS A 77 -58.29 -1.98 12.49
N ASN A 78 -58.30 -1.55 11.22
CA ASN A 78 -59.18 -0.48 10.74
C ASN A 78 -60.21 -0.99 9.72
N ARG A 79 -59.80 -1.82 8.75
CA ARG A 79 -60.60 -2.22 7.58
C ARG A 79 -60.67 -3.74 7.42
N ARG A 80 -61.86 -4.26 7.13
CA ARG A 80 -62.11 -5.70 6.89
C ARG A 80 -61.74 -6.07 5.45
N GLY A 81 -60.99 -7.16 5.28
CA GLY A 81 -60.66 -7.70 3.96
C GLY A 81 -59.68 -6.86 3.14
N ASP A 82 -58.99 -5.91 3.76
CA ASP A 82 -58.07 -4.98 3.09
C ASP A 82 -56.62 -5.30 3.51
N CYS A 83 -55.81 -5.75 2.55
CA CYS A 83 -54.40 -6.07 2.76
C CYS A 83 -53.50 -4.83 2.86
N SER A 84 -54.00 -3.65 2.47
CA SER A 84 -53.31 -2.37 2.68
C SER A 84 -53.53 -1.78 4.07
N ASP A 85 -54.14 -2.54 4.99
CA ASP A 85 -54.49 -2.06 6.32
C ASP A 85 -53.33 -2.12 7.31
N ILE A 86 -52.31 -1.31 7.05
CA ILE A 86 -51.08 -1.19 7.85
C ILE A 86 -50.93 0.26 8.31
N GLU A 87 -50.74 0.46 9.61
CA GLU A 87 -50.58 1.78 10.23
C GLU A 87 -49.25 1.86 10.97
N VAL A 88 -48.51 2.94 10.74
CA VAL A 88 -47.37 3.32 11.59
C VAL A 88 -47.93 3.99 12.84
N VAL A 89 -48.04 3.21 13.92
CA VAL A 89 -48.52 3.68 15.23
C VAL A 89 -47.50 4.65 15.86
N ALA A 90 -46.21 4.40 15.62
CA ALA A 90 -45.13 5.29 16.01
C ALA A 90 -43.93 5.18 15.06
N ASN A 91 -43.35 6.33 14.69
CA ASN A 91 -42.11 6.38 13.94
C ASN A 91 -40.93 5.90 14.77
N VAL A 92 -39.86 5.42 14.12
CA VAL A 92 -38.63 5.01 14.79
C VAL A 92 -38.01 6.19 15.53
N GLY A 93 -37.82 6.04 16.83
CA GLY A 93 -37.28 7.08 17.70
C GLY A 93 -37.44 6.73 19.17
N ILE A 94 -37.05 7.68 20.03
CA ILE A 94 -37.29 7.57 21.47
C ILE A 94 -38.76 7.93 21.73
N ASN A 95 -39.59 6.90 21.90
CA ASN A 95 -41.03 7.03 22.12
C ASN A 95 -41.40 6.87 23.60
N ASP A 96 -42.43 7.59 24.06
CA ASP A 96 -42.97 7.45 25.41
C ASP A 96 -43.70 6.09 25.58
N PRO A 97 -43.26 5.21 26.49
CA PRO A 97 -43.87 3.90 26.69
C PRO A 97 -45.36 3.96 27.02
N VAL A 98 -45.78 4.93 27.84
CA VAL A 98 -47.18 5.04 28.28
C VAL A 98 -48.09 5.47 27.12
N GLY A 99 -47.62 6.41 26.29
CA GLY A 99 -48.26 6.81 25.05
C GLY A 99 -48.43 5.64 24.08
N LEU A 100 -47.38 4.84 23.86
CA LEU A 100 -47.44 3.67 22.98
C LEU A 100 -48.46 2.63 23.45
N SER A 101 -48.45 2.29 24.75
CA SER A 101 -49.43 1.38 25.34
C SER A 101 -50.87 1.89 25.16
N SER A 102 -51.07 3.21 25.31
CA SER A 102 -52.37 3.84 25.11
C SER A 102 -52.83 3.79 23.65
N SER A 103 -51.91 3.92 22.68
CA SER A 103 -52.22 3.78 21.26
C SER A 103 -52.59 2.34 20.90
N LEU A 104 -51.83 1.34 21.37
CA LEU A 104 -52.13 -0.08 21.12
C LEU A 104 -53.50 -0.51 21.68
N ASN A 105 -53.87 0.03 22.84
CA ASN A 105 -55.16 -0.26 23.48
C ASN A 105 -56.37 0.28 22.70
N GLN A 106 -56.17 1.29 21.84
CA GLN A 106 -57.24 1.88 21.01
C GLN A 106 -57.48 1.12 19.71
N LEU A 107 -56.56 0.25 19.31
CA LEU A 107 -56.72 -0.55 18.09
C LEU A 107 -57.94 -1.47 18.21
N ASN A 108 -58.52 -1.92 17.11
CA ASN A 108 -59.66 -2.84 17.17
C ASN A 108 -59.48 -3.97 16.15
N PRO A 109 -59.09 -5.18 16.59
CA PRO A 109 -58.73 -6.22 15.64
C PRO A 109 -59.90 -6.66 14.77
N ARG A 110 -59.77 -6.58 13.45
CA ARG A 110 -60.93 -6.88 12.56
C ARG A 110 -60.62 -7.25 11.12
N GLY A 111 -59.37 -7.15 10.67
CA GLY A 111 -58.94 -7.18 9.28
C GLY A 111 -58.08 -8.40 8.94
N MET A 112 -57.36 -8.29 7.82
CA MET A 112 -56.46 -9.33 7.28
C MET A 112 -55.07 -9.27 7.94
N THR A 113 -54.19 -10.20 7.56
CA THR A 113 -52.85 -10.41 8.12
C THR A 113 -51.76 -10.18 7.04
N PRO A 114 -51.51 -8.93 6.59
CA PRO A 114 -50.51 -8.60 5.56
C PRO A 114 -49.09 -8.58 6.15
N ILE A 115 -48.54 -9.75 6.48
CA ILE A 115 -47.24 -9.88 7.17
C ILE A 115 -46.11 -9.34 6.28
N THR A 116 -46.08 -9.73 5.02
CA THR A 116 -45.03 -9.40 4.05
C THR A 116 -44.94 -7.90 3.83
N ASP A 117 -46.06 -7.23 3.56
CA ASP A 117 -46.08 -5.78 3.39
C ASP A 117 -45.72 -5.03 4.69
N SER A 118 -46.04 -5.60 5.85
CA SER A 118 -45.67 -5.03 7.15
C SER A 118 -44.17 -5.14 7.42
N LEU A 119 -43.56 -6.28 7.08
CA LEU A 119 -42.11 -6.48 7.15
C LEU A 119 -41.38 -5.52 6.20
N SER A 120 -41.90 -5.34 4.99
CA SER A 120 -41.32 -4.41 4.01
C SER A 120 -41.39 -2.96 4.51
N LEU A 121 -42.54 -2.56 5.07
CA LEU A 121 -42.68 -1.23 5.68
C LEU A 121 -41.73 -1.05 6.87
N ALA A 122 -41.61 -2.05 7.74
CA ALA A 122 -40.69 -2.02 8.87
C ALA A 122 -39.23 -1.82 8.41
N ALA A 123 -38.79 -2.57 7.40
CA ALA A 123 -37.46 -2.41 6.81
C ALA A 123 -37.24 -0.98 6.27
N SER A 124 -38.23 -0.42 5.58
CA SER A 124 -38.14 0.96 5.05
C SER A 124 -38.10 2.05 6.11
N MET A 125 -38.50 1.74 7.35
CA MET A 125 -38.47 2.66 8.48
C MET A 125 -37.13 2.64 9.22
N ILE A 126 -36.25 1.68 8.94
CA ILE A 126 -34.92 1.61 9.54
C ILE A 126 -34.11 2.84 9.13
N PRO A 127 -33.51 3.58 10.09
CA PRO A 127 -32.66 4.71 9.75
C PRO A 127 -31.46 4.26 8.90
N PRO A 128 -31.07 5.00 7.84
CA PRO A 128 -29.92 4.64 7.02
C PRO A 128 -28.58 4.72 7.78
N THR A 129 -28.57 5.32 8.97
CA THR A 129 -27.41 5.39 9.87
C THR A 129 -27.31 4.20 10.81
N ALA A 130 -28.29 3.30 10.85
CA ALA A 130 -28.27 2.15 11.74
C ALA A 130 -27.34 1.06 11.18
N GLU A 131 -26.45 0.55 12.03
CA GLU A 131 -25.55 -0.56 11.67
C GLU A 131 -26.28 -1.91 11.80
N SER A 132 -27.29 -1.97 12.67
CA SER A 132 -28.14 -3.15 12.87
C SER A 132 -29.58 -2.78 13.19
N ALA A 133 -30.52 -3.68 12.91
CA ALA A 133 -31.92 -3.47 13.25
C ALA A 133 -32.66 -4.76 13.59
N ASP A 134 -33.54 -4.68 14.59
CA ASP A 134 -34.43 -5.78 14.99
C ASP A 134 -35.88 -5.49 14.59
N ILE A 135 -36.46 -6.35 13.76
CA ILE A 135 -37.88 -6.35 13.46
C ILE A 135 -38.54 -7.44 14.32
N ILE A 136 -39.46 -7.05 15.20
CA ILE A 136 -40.15 -7.94 16.12
C ILE A 136 -41.60 -8.11 15.63
N LEU A 137 -41.90 -9.21 14.96
CA LEU A 137 -43.24 -9.55 14.50
C LEU A 137 -43.99 -10.31 15.59
N VAL A 138 -45.03 -9.72 16.16
CA VAL A 138 -45.97 -10.42 17.05
C VAL A 138 -47.23 -10.74 16.28
N THR A 139 -47.49 -12.02 16.00
CA THR A 139 -48.62 -12.47 15.18
C THR A 139 -49.28 -13.73 15.70
N ASP A 140 -50.58 -13.91 15.46
CA ASP A 140 -51.32 -15.11 15.85
C ASP A 140 -51.78 -15.97 14.67
N GLY A 141 -51.31 -15.65 13.46
CA GLY A 141 -51.68 -16.34 12.23
C GLY A 141 -50.60 -16.30 11.14
N LEU A 142 -50.91 -16.95 10.03
CA LEU A 142 -50.10 -16.92 8.81
C LEU A 142 -50.54 -15.78 7.88
N GLU A 143 -49.71 -15.51 6.87
CA GLU A 143 -50.02 -14.56 5.79
C GLU A 143 -51.36 -14.91 5.12
N THR A 144 -52.26 -13.92 5.01
CA THR A 144 -53.58 -14.09 4.36
C THR A 144 -53.75 -13.24 3.10
N CYS A 145 -52.71 -12.51 2.69
CA CYS A 145 -52.74 -11.58 1.56
C CYS A 145 -51.97 -12.07 0.32
N GLU A 146 -51.76 -13.39 0.20
CA GLU A 146 -51.16 -14.07 -0.96
C GLU A 146 -49.71 -13.63 -1.29
N ALA A 147 -49.01 -13.03 -0.32
CA ALA A 147 -47.58 -12.70 -0.40
C ALA A 147 -46.71 -13.80 0.23
N ASP A 148 -45.39 -13.69 0.08
CA ASP A 148 -44.42 -14.66 0.59
C ASP A 148 -43.46 -14.00 1.60
N PRO A 149 -43.70 -14.16 2.92
CA PRO A 149 -42.83 -13.63 3.96
C PRO A 149 -41.41 -14.20 3.92
N CYS A 150 -41.24 -15.46 3.50
CA CYS A 150 -39.93 -16.11 3.42
C CYS A 150 -39.07 -15.47 2.31
N ALA A 151 -39.67 -15.23 1.15
CA ALA A 151 -38.98 -14.60 0.03
C ALA A 151 -38.54 -13.16 0.34
N LEU A 152 -39.34 -12.43 1.12
CA LEU A 152 -38.95 -11.10 1.60
C LEU A 152 -37.85 -11.18 2.66
N ALA A 153 -37.94 -12.10 3.62
CA ALA A 153 -36.90 -12.26 4.64
C ALA A 153 -35.53 -12.61 4.04
N ALA A 154 -35.51 -13.42 2.98
CA ALA A 154 -34.29 -13.69 2.21
C ALA A 154 -33.72 -12.43 1.55
N GLN A 155 -34.57 -11.52 1.05
CA GLN A 155 -34.12 -10.23 0.51
C GLN A 155 -33.55 -9.33 1.60
N LEU A 156 -34.21 -9.24 2.76
CA LEU A 156 -33.73 -8.45 3.89
C LEU A 156 -32.37 -8.94 4.41
N ALA A 157 -32.11 -10.25 4.34
CA ALA A 157 -30.81 -10.82 4.70
C ALA A 157 -29.68 -10.46 3.74
N GLU A 158 -30.00 -10.05 2.51
CA GLU A 158 -29.03 -9.57 1.51
C GLU A 158 -28.82 -8.05 1.57
N GLU A 159 -29.57 -7.33 2.40
CA GLU A 159 -29.41 -5.89 2.58
C GLU A 159 -28.14 -5.58 3.39
N GLY A 160 -27.46 -4.48 3.05
CA GLY A 160 -26.18 -4.10 3.68
C GLY A 160 -26.25 -3.65 5.14
N ILE A 161 -27.38 -3.85 5.81
CA ILE A 161 -27.62 -3.57 7.24
C ILE A 161 -27.94 -4.90 7.91
N ALA A 162 -27.40 -5.17 9.10
CA ALA A 162 -27.69 -6.40 9.84
C ALA A 162 -29.14 -6.40 10.38
N ILE A 163 -30.11 -6.76 9.54
CA ILE A 163 -31.54 -6.83 9.89
C ILE A 163 -31.87 -8.23 10.40
N ARG A 164 -32.40 -8.32 11.63
CA ARG A 164 -32.92 -9.56 12.20
C ARG A 164 -34.43 -9.48 12.34
N ALA A 165 -35.15 -10.42 11.74
CA ALA A 165 -36.60 -10.54 11.87
C ALA A 165 -36.94 -11.63 12.89
N HIS A 166 -37.35 -11.23 14.09
CA HIS A 166 -37.87 -12.12 15.11
C HIS A 166 -39.36 -12.36 14.91
N VAL A 167 -39.79 -13.62 14.95
CA VAL A 167 -41.20 -14.01 14.87
C VAL A 167 -41.66 -14.52 16.22
N VAL A 168 -42.61 -13.81 16.82
CA VAL A 168 -43.29 -14.16 18.06
C VAL A 168 -44.73 -14.59 17.72
N GLY A 169 -44.87 -15.88 17.42
CA GLY A 169 -46.11 -16.53 17.02
C GLY A 169 -47.02 -16.84 18.21
N PHE A 170 -47.86 -15.90 18.63
CA PHE A 170 -48.69 -16.02 19.83
C PHE A 170 -49.91 -16.91 19.63
N GLY A 171 -49.89 -18.10 20.23
CA GLY A 171 -50.93 -19.11 20.07
C GLY A 171 -50.95 -19.74 18.68
N LEU A 172 -49.80 -19.76 17.98
CA LEU A 172 -49.59 -20.58 16.79
C LEU A 172 -49.38 -22.05 17.17
N THR A 173 -49.86 -22.94 16.32
CA THR A 173 -49.50 -24.37 16.37
C THR A 173 -48.03 -24.57 15.97
N ARG A 174 -47.50 -25.77 16.23
CA ARG A 174 -46.12 -26.10 15.83
C ARG A 174 -45.97 -26.04 14.31
N GLU A 175 -46.96 -26.55 13.60
CA GLU A 175 -46.99 -26.60 12.14
C GLU A 175 -47.03 -25.19 11.54
N GLU A 176 -47.82 -24.27 12.12
CA GLU A 176 -47.83 -22.87 11.70
C GLU A 176 -46.52 -22.15 12.02
N GLY A 177 -45.91 -22.46 13.18
CA GLY A 177 -44.58 -21.96 13.52
C GLY A 177 -43.51 -22.40 12.51
N GLU A 178 -43.53 -23.67 12.08
CA GLU A 178 -42.60 -24.20 11.07
C GLU A 178 -42.74 -23.48 9.72
N VAL A 179 -43.95 -23.07 9.33
CA VAL A 179 -44.17 -22.26 8.11
C VAL A 179 -43.50 -20.89 8.22
N MET A 180 -43.43 -20.32 9.42
CA MET A 180 -42.82 -19.01 9.68
C MET A 180 -41.33 -19.07 10.02
N ALA A 181 -40.74 -20.26 10.18
CA ALA A 181 -39.34 -20.44 10.57
C ALA A 181 -38.37 -19.76 9.59
N CYS A 182 -38.68 -19.80 8.29
CA CYS A 182 -37.89 -19.18 7.24
C CYS A 182 -37.60 -17.69 7.48
N VAL A 183 -38.52 -16.94 8.11
CA VAL A 183 -38.39 -15.50 8.32
C VAL A 183 -37.28 -15.22 9.34
N ALA A 184 -37.30 -15.97 10.44
CA ALA A 184 -36.27 -15.91 11.46
C ALA A 184 -34.95 -16.51 10.95
N ASP A 185 -34.99 -17.68 10.32
CA ASP A 185 -33.79 -18.39 9.86
C ASP A 185 -33.02 -17.60 8.80
N ALA A 186 -33.71 -16.96 7.85
CA ALA A 186 -33.07 -16.19 6.78
C ALA A 186 -32.30 -14.97 7.32
N THR A 187 -32.80 -14.36 8.39
CA THR A 187 -32.27 -13.09 8.94
C THR A 187 -31.47 -13.27 10.23
N GLY A 188 -31.29 -14.52 10.70
CA GLY A 188 -30.65 -14.79 12.00
C GLY A 188 -31.49 -14.35 13.21
N GLY A 189 -32.80 -14.15 13.03
CA GLY A 189 -33.76 -13.84 14.08
C GLY A 189 -34.15 -15.05 14.94
N LEU A 190 -35.14 -14.85 15.83
CA LEU A 190 -35.68 -15.91 16.69
C LEU A 190 -37.11 -16.23 16.30
N LEU A 191 -37.45 -17.51 16.21
CA LEU A 191 -38.82 -17.99 16.17
C LEU A 191 -39.24 -18.45 17.57
N LEU A 192 -40.25 -17.80 18.14
CA LEU A 192 -40.80 -18.09 19.47
C LEU A 192 -42.31 -18.28 19.33
N THR A 193 -42.86 -19.36 19.90
CA THR A 193 -44.29 -19.72 19.77
C THR A 193 -45.01 -19.76 21.12
N PRO A 194 -45.11 -18.62 21.83
CA PRO A 194 -45.71 -18.57 23.16
C PRO A 194 -47.19 -18.95 23.12
N GLN A 195 -47.63 -19.72 24.11
CA GLN A 195 -49.02 -20.17 24.28
C GLN A 195 -49.75 -19.44 25.43
N THR A 196 -49.00 -18.73 26.27
CA THR A 196 -49.53 -18.00 27.42
C THR A 196 -48.96 -16.58 27.49
N GLY A 197 -49.60 -15.68 28.25
CA GLY A 197 -49.10 -14.32 28.44
C GLY A 197 -47.71 -14.27 29.10
N GLN A 198 -47.43 -15.19 30.02
CA GLN A 198 -46.11 -15.30 30.64
C GLN A 198 -45.05 -15.68 29.61
N GLU A 199 -45.34 -16.69 28.77
CA GLU A 199 -44.43 -17.10 27.70
C GLU A 199 -44.22 -15.99 26.66
N LEU A 200 -45.26 -15.21 26.36
CA LEU A 200 -45.15 -14.05 25.47
C LEU A 200 -44.21 -12.99 26.07
N ALA A 201 -44.31 -12.74 27.39
CA ALA A 201 -43.43 -11.80 28.09
C ALA A 201 -41.98 -12.30 28.15
N ASP A 202 -41.77 -13.61 28.33
CA ASP A 202 -40.46 -14.24 28.26
C ASP A 202 -39.88 -14.14 26.84
N ALA A 203 -40.70 -14.35 25.81
CA ALA A 203 -40.29 -14.27 24.41
C ALA A 203 -39.84 -12.86 24.02
N LEU A 204 -40.61 -11.82 24.35
CA LEU A 204 -40.23 -10.43 24.08
C LEU A 204 -38.97 -10.01 24.84
N ARG A 205 -38.79 -10.47 26.08
CA ARG A 205 -37.54 -10.25 26.84
C ARG A 205 -36.35 -10.94 26.18
N GLN A 206 -36.53 -12.16 25.69
CA GLN A 206 -35.46 -12.88 25.01
C GLN A 206 -35.04 -12.15 23.74
N VAL A 207 -35.99 -11.68 22.92
CA VAL A 207 -35.71 -10.90 21.70
C VAL A 207 -34.95 -9.62 22.03
N ALA A 208 -35.38 -8.85 23.03
CA ALA A 208 -34.69 -7.62 23.42
C ALA A 208 -33.34 -7.81 24.12
N GLN A 209 -32.99 -9.04 24.50
CA GLN A 209 -31.70 -9.39 25.09
C GLN A 209 -30.74 -10.02 24.09
N VAL A 210 -31.15 -10.30 22.85
CA VAL A 210 -30.22 -10.78 21.83
C VAL A 210 -29.31 -9.61 21.46
N PRO A 211 -28.02 -9.61 21.87
CA PRO A 211 -27.10 -8.56 21.48
C PRO A 211 -27.08 -8.51 19.96
N ALA A 212 -26.97 -7.32 19.36
CA ALA A 212 -26.64 -7.20 17.95
C ALA A 212 -25.44 -8.14 17.66
N PRO A 213 -25.43 -8.89 16.55
CA PRO A 213 -24.32 -9.77 16.25
C PRO A 213 -23.03 -8.96 16.38
N GLU A 214 -22.10 -9.48 17.17
CA GLU A 214 -20.73 -8.96 17.22
C GLU A 214 -20.27 -8.87 15.76
N PRO A 215 -19.74 -7.72 15.30
CA PRO A 215 -19.40 -7.54 13.90
C PRO A 215 -18.62 -8.76 13.46
N GLU A 216 -19.11 -9.46 12.42
CA GLU A 216 -18.40 -10.58 11.85
C GLU A 216 -16.94 -10.15 11.69
N PRO A 217 -15.95 -10.94 12.17
CA PRO A 217 -14.56 -10.62 11.92
C PRO A 217 -14.45 -10.42 10.43
N GLU A 218 -14.01 -9.24 10.01
CA GLU A 218 -13.90 -8.85 8.60
C GLU A 218 -13.43 -10.07 7.81
N PRO A 219 -14.09 -10.41 6.68
CA PRO A 219 -13.72 -11.58 5.89
C PRO A 219 -12.22 -11.54 5.76
N VAL A 220 -11.54 -12.59 6.26
CA VAL A 220 -10.08 -12.64 6.36
C VAL A 220 -9.56 -12.13 5.03
N ALA A 221 -9.07 -10.88 5.03
CA ALA A 221 -8.57 -10.27 3.82
C ALA A 221 -7.62 -11.31 3.23
N GLU A 222 -7.81 -11.70 1.96
CA GLU A 222 -6.86 -12.60 1.29
C GLU A 222 -5.48 -12.17 1.74
N ALA A 223 -4.74 -13.08 2.40
CA ALA A 223 -3.61 -12.70 3.23
C ALA A 223 -2.81 -11.62 2.51
N ALA A 224 -2.78 -10.42 3.11
CA ALA A 224 -2.21 -9.25 2.45
C ALA A 224 -0.77 -9.52 2.02
N PHE A 225 -0.12 -10.47 2.70
CA PHE A 225 1.20 -10.98 2.38
C PHE A 225 1.18 -12.51 2.23
N ASP A 226 2.02 -13.05 1.34
CA ASP A 226 2.26 -14.49 1.21
C ASP A 226 3.26 -15.05 2.23
N MET A 227 3.36 -14.40 3.38
CA MET A 227 4.20 -14.80 4.50
C MET A 227 3.35 -15.53 5.55
N GLY A 228 3.94 -16.49 6.26
CA GLY A 228 3.28 -17.15 7.40
C GLY A 228 3.06 -16.21 8.59
N SER A 229 2.44 -16.73 9.64
CA SER A 229 2.24 -16.00 10.91
C SER A 229 3.47 -16.00 11.83
N LYS A 230 4.59 -16.60 11.40
CA LYS A 230 5.81 -16.72 12.19
C LYS A 230 7.05 -16.49 11.35
N ALA A 231 8.07 -15.91 11.97
CA ALA A 231 9.37 -15.64 11.37
C ALA A 231 10.49 -15.87 12.39
N GLU A 232 11.68 -16.30 11.97
CA GLU A 232 12.85 -16.37 12.82
C GLU A 232 13.56 -15.02 12.91
N ALA A 233 13.97 -14.67 14.12
CA ALA A 233 14.65 -13.41 14.38
C ALA A 233 15.90 -13.22 13.51
N GLY A 234 15.99 -12.07 12.83
CA GLY A 234 17.13 -11.72 11.99
C GLY A 234 17.25 -12.48 10.66
N HIS A 235 16.29 -13.33 10.28
CA HIS A 235 16.29 -13.97 8.96
C HIS A 235 15.61 -13.10 7.91
N ASN A 236 15.94 -13.31 6.64
CA ASN A 236 15.34 -12.62 5.50
C ASN A 236 14.16 -13.43 4.96
N TYR A 237 13.07 -12.74 4.64
CA TYR A 237 11.86 -13.32 4.06
C TYR A 237 11.55 -12.66 2.73
N SER A 238 11.23 -13.47 1.72
CA SER A 238 10.60 -13.00 0.49
C SER A 238 9.11 -12.85 0.73
N ILE A 239 8.60 -11.63 0.53
CA ILE A 239 7.24 -11.24 0.88
C ILE A 239 6.60 -10.65 -0.37
N ARG A 240 5.67 -11.39 -0.95
CA ARG A 240 4.70 -10.88 -1.91
C ARG A 240 3.55 -10.24 -1.16
N TRP A 241 2.99 -9.19 -1.71
CA TRP A 241 1.70 -8.67 -1.26
C TRP A 241 0.66 -8.74 -2.37
N ASN A 242 -0.60 -8.76 -1.95
CA ASN A 242 -1.77 -8.66 -2.83
C ASN A 242 -2.33 -7.24 -2.77
N GLY A 243 -2.79 -6.71 -3.91
CA GLY A 243 -3.36 -5.36 -4.01
C GLY A 243 -2.45 -4.34 -4.70
N GLU A 244 -2.96 -3.11 -4.84
CA GLU A 244 -2.24 -2.02 -5.50
C GLU A 244 -1.25 -1.36 -4.54
N ALA A 245 -0.01 -1.19 -5.00
CA ALA A 245 1.00 -0.38 -4.34
C ALA A 245 1.83 0.35 -5.41
N THR A 246 2.56 1.37 -4.99
CA THR A 246 3.42 2.19 -5.83
C THR A 246 4.87 2.07 -5.39
N PHE A 247 5.80 2.45 -6.26
CA PHE A 247 7.23 2.37 -5.98
C PHE A 247 7.67 3.24 -4.77
N VAL A 248 6.87 4.21 -4.34
CA VAL A 248 7.16 5.05 -3.17
C VAL A 248 6.60 4.51 -1.86
N ASP A 249 5.83 3.42 -1.90
CA ASP A 249 5.21 2.83 -0.72
C ASP A 249 6.22 1.99 0.06
N TYR A 250 5.89 1.62 1.30
CA TYR A 250 6.82 0.98 2.22
C TYR A 250 6.25 -0.33 2.73
N ILE A 251 7.13 -1.31 2.92
CA ILE A 251 6.79 -2.55 3.63
C ILE A 251 7.84 -2.83 4.69
N GLY A 252 7.40 -3.33 5.85
CA GLY A 252 8.28 -3.51 6.99
C GLY A 252 7.61 -4.07 8.23
N PHE A 253 8.42 -4.42 9.23
CA PHE A 253 7.97 -4.88 10.54
C PHE A 253 7.89 -3.70 11.51
N VAL A 254 6.73 -3.56 12.16
CA VAL A 254 6.48 -2.62 13.25
C VAL A 254 6.11 -3.39 14.53
N PRO A 255 6.38 -2.86 15.73
CA PRO A 255 5.84 -3.42 16.96
C PRO A 255 4.32 -3.59 16.86
N GLN A 256 3.78 -4.67 17.43
CA GLN A 256 2.36 -4.95 17.34
C GLN A 256 1.52 -3.76 17.84
N GLY A 257 0.56 -3.33 17.02
CA GLY A 257 -0.34 -2.22 17.35
C GLY A 257 0.23 -0.82 17.08
N ALA A 258 1.45 -0.70 16.54
CA ALA A 258 1.99 0.58 16.11
C ALA A 258 1.09 1.24 15.07
N THR A 259 0.87 2.54 15.20
CA THR A 259 0.02 3.34 14.30
C THR A 259 0.84 4.22 13.34
N THR A 260 2.16 4.26 13.51
CA THR A 260 3.06 5.10 12.73
C THR A 260 4.34 4.36 12.36
N MET A 261 4.93 4.74 11.23
CA MET A 261 6.17 4.13 10.72
C MET A 261 7.45 4.61 11.43
N SER A 262 7.37 5.59 12.32
CA SER A 262 8.52 6.00 13.15
C SER A 262 8.95 4.92 14.15
N GLU A 263 8.10 3.93 14.40
CA GLU A 263 8.37 2.80 15.29
C GLU A 263 8.83 1.55 14.53
N ALA A 264 8.97 1.62 13.20
CA ALA A 264 9.36 0.48 12.39
C ALA A 264 10.79 0.02 12.67
N VAL A 265 10.95 -1.27 12.97
CA VAL A 265 12.25 -1.89 13.26
C VAL A 265 13.01 -2.17 11.97
N SER A 266 12.29 -2.51 10.89
CA SER A 266 12.83 -2.61 9.54
C SER A 266 11.77 -2.10 8.56
N TYR A 267 12.09 -1.05 7.79
CA TYR A 267 11.23 -0.59 6.70
C TYR A 267 12.07 0.00 5.58
N ARG A 268 11.65 -0.26 4.35
CA ARG A 268 12.21 0.35 3.14
C ARG A 268 11.10 0.55 2.11
N THR A 269 11.32 1.51 1.22
CA THR A 269 10.51 1.67 0.02
C THR A 269 10.47 0.35 -0.75
N ILE A 270 9.33 0.04 -1.35
CA ILE A 270 9.15 -1.14 -2.20
C ILE A 270 9.49 -0.85 -3.66
N GLY A 271 9.87 0.38 -4.01
CA GLY A 271 10.34 0.74 -5.35
C GLY A 271 11.81 0.39 -5.62
N GLY A 272 12.08 0.09 -6.89
CA GLY A 272 13.43 -0.03 -7.47
C GLY A 272 13.73 1.14 -8.42
N THR A 273 14.58 0.91 -9.43
CA THR A 273 14.93 1.92 -10.47
C THR A 273 13.83 2.13 -11.53
N GLY A 274 12.68 1.47 -11.41
CA GLY A 274 11.55 1.54 -12.34
C GLY A 274 10.32 2.20 -11.72
N ALA A 275 9.31 2.49 -12.55
CA ALA A 275 8.06 3.13 -12.12
C ALA A 275 7.11 2.21 -11.33
N ALA A 276 7.37 0.90 -11.29
CA ALA A 276 6.56 -0.10 -10.61
C ALA A 276 7.21 -0.55 -9.28
N PRO A 277 6.42 -0.97 -8.28
CA PRO A 277 6.95 -1.55 -7.05
C PRO A 277 7.53 -2.96 -7.29
N ASN A 278 8.58 -3.33 -6.55
CA ASN A 278 9.21 -4.64 -6.55
C ASN A 278 8.32 -5.62 -5.77
N ASN A 279 7.58 -6.49 -6.44
CA ASN A 279 6.74 -7.51 -5.81
C ASN A 279 7.13 -8.91 -6.34
N PRO A 280 7.73 -9.80 -5.54
CA PRO A 280 7.94 -9.73 -4.08
C PRO A 280 9.10 -8.82 -3.65
N VAL A 281 9.14 -8.45 -2.37
CA VAL A 281 10.28 -7.80 -1.71
C VAL A 281 10.95 -8.71 -0.69
N THR A 282 12.24 -8.51 -0.44
CA THR A 282 12.93 -9.14 0.68
C THR A 282 12.92 -8.23 1.91
N ARG A 283 12.51 -8.74 3.08
CA ARG A 283 12.60 -8.02 4.36
C ARG A 283 13.19 -8.89 5.47
N THR A 284 14.01 -8.25 6.30
CA THR A 284 14.61 -8.88 7.47
C THR A 284 13.67 -8.78 8.67
N ALA A 285 13.37 -9.93 9.28
CA ALA A 285 12.64 -9.99 10.53
C ALA A 285 13.45 -9.33 11.67
N PRO A 286 12.79 -8.68 12.64
CA PRO A 286 13.43 -8.14 13.83
C PRO A 286 14.40 -9.12 14.51
N THR A 287 15.50 -8.63 15.06
CA THR A 287 16.50 -9.47 15.76
C THR A 287 16.04 -9.86 17.18
N GLU A 288 15.06 -9.15 17.73
CA GLU A 288 14.46 -9.45 19.02
C GLU A 288 13.18 -10.26 18.83
N PRO A 289 13.04 -11.44 19.47
CA PRO A 289 11.80 -12.20 19.45
C PRO A 289 10.63 -11.44 20.09
N GLY A 290 9.43 -11.59 19.52
CA GLY A 290 8.23 -10.90 19.99
C GLY A 290 7.09 -10.88 18.96
N MET A 291 6.00 -10.22 19.31
CA MET A 291 4.88 -10.00 18.38
C MET A 291 5.10 -8.70 17.60
N PHE A 292 5.04 -8.80 16.28
CA PHE A 292 5.17 -7.68 15.36
C PHE A 292 4.03 -7.69 14.35
N ASP A 293 3.78 -6.55 13.73
CA ASP A 293 2.91 -6.46 12.57
C ASP A 293 3.78 -6.23 11.33
N LEU A 294 3.61 -7.06 10.30
CA LEU A 294 4.06 -6.77 8.95
C LEU A 294 3.05 -5.81 8.31
N VAL A 295 3.52 -4.64 7.86
CA VAL A 295 2.65 -3.59 7.32
C VAL A 295 3.09 -3.15 5.93
N LEU A 296 2.11 -2.85 5.07
CA LEU A 296 2.27 -2.14 3.81
C LEU A 296 1.70 -0.74 4.01
N VAL A 297 2.48 0.28 3.69
CA VAL A 297 2.15 1.68 3.94
C VAL A 297 2.20 2.46 2.64
N SER A 298 1.04 2.95 2.23
CA SER A 298 0.87 3.91 1.14
C SER A 298 1.42 5.27 1.56
N ALA A 299 2.20 5.91 0.70
CA ALA A 299 2.66 7.27 0.90
C ALA A 299 1.51 8.29 0.95
N ARG A 300 0.31 7.91 0.49
CA ARG A 300 -0.90 8.76 0.47
C ARG A 300 -1.87 8.42 1.59
N ASP A 301 -2.08 7.13 1.85
CA ASP A 301 -3.21 6.62 2.62
C ASP A 301 -2.81 5.99 3.97
N GLY A 302 -1.52 5.95 4.28
CA GLY A 302 -1.02 5.33 5.52
C GLY A 302 -1.01 3.81 5.43
N ILE A 303 -1.25 3.10 6.54
CA ILE A 303 -1.20 1.64 6.57
C ILE A 303 -2.38 1.09 5.75
N VAL A 304 -2.09 0.47 4.61
CA VAL A 304 -3.07 -0.11 3.68
C VAL A 304 -3.20 -1.63 3.82
N ALA A 305 -2.22 -2.29 4.44
CA ALA A 305 -2.29 -3.71 4.75
C ALA A 305 -1.52 -4.03 6.03
N ARG A 306 -2.00 -5.01 6.80
CA ARG A 306 -1.41 -5.44 8.08
C ARG A 306 -1.57 -6.93 8.29
N GLN A 307 -0.51 -7.59 8.79
CA GLN A 307 -0.55 -8.98 9.20
C GLN A 307 0.25 -9.19 10.49
N PRO A 308 -0.32 -9.80 11.54
CA PRO A 308 0.42 -10.14 12.74
C PRO A 308 1.42 -11.29 12.49
N VAL A 309 2.63 -11.14 13.02
CA VAL A 309 3.74 -12.08 12.86
C VAL A 309 4.43 -12.28 14.21
N GLU A 310 4.52 -13.52 14.66
CA GLU A 310 5.33 -13.91 15.81
C GLU A 310 6.78 -14.13 15.37
N VAL A 311 7.68 -13.24 15.79
CA VAL A 311 9.11 -13.41 15.60
C VAL A 311 9.64 -14.33 16.71
N VAL A 312 10.05 -15.54 16.34
CA VAL A 312 10.59 -16.55 17.26
C VAL A 312 12.11 -16.48 17.31
N ALA A 313 12.70 -17.01 18.38
CA ALA A 313 14.15 -17.13 18.49
C ALA A 313 14.73 -17.97 17.34
N ALA A 314 15.79 -17.47 16.70
CA ALA A 314 16.43 -18.16 15.59
C ALA A 314 17.26 -19.37 16.07
N SER A 315 17.13 -20.48 15.36
CA SER A 315 17.94 -21.69 15.62
C SER A 315 19.21 -21.65 14.79
N ASN A 316 20.26 -20.99 15.29
CA ASN A 316 21.53 -20.80 14.57
C ASN A 316 22.68 -21.57 15.24
N GLY A 317 23.71 -21.95 14.47
CA GLY A 317 24.85 -22.73 14.99
C GLY A 317 25.78 -23.27 13.90
N PHE A 318 26.92 -23.83 14.31
CA PHE A 318 27.88 -24.53 13.44
C PHE A 318 27.74 -26.04 13.60
N ASP A 319 28.13 -26.83 12.60
CA ASP A 319 28.39 -28.26 12.81
C ASP A 319 29.67 -28.47 13.64
N ALA A 320 29.75 -29.63 14.30
CA ALA A 320 30.93 -30.02 15.07
C ALA A 320 32.18 -30.08 14.17
N ILE A 321 33.24 -29.37 14.58
CA ILE A 321 34.52 -29.30 13.85
C ILE A 321 35.50 -30.35 14.41
N GLY A 322 35.55 -30.52 15.73
CA GLY A 322 36.49 -31.42 16.41
C GLY A 322 37.93 -30.88 16.45
N SER A 323 38.89 -31.68 16.02
CA SER A 323 40.32 -31.32 15.96
C SER A 323 40.79 -31.11 14.53
N VAL A 324 41.55 -30.03 14.31
CA VAL A 324 42.16 -29.67 13.02
C VAL A 324 43.67 -29.49 13.14
N GLU A 325 44.39 -29.64 12.04
CA GLU A 325 45.84 -29.45 12.00
C GLU A 325 46.20 -27.95 11.98
N PRO A 326 47.23 -27.49 12.73
CA PRO A 326 47.67 -26.10 12.71
C PRO A 326 48.08 -25.64 11.31
N ASP A 327 47.81 -24.39 10.97
CA ASP A 327 48.19 -23.77 9.70
C ASP A 327 47.60 -24.45 8.44
N THR A 328 46.55 -25.27 8.61
CA THR A 328 45.84 -25.95 7.51
C THR A 328 44.44 -25.38 7.31
N ARG A 329 43.87 -25.55 6.12
CA ARG A 329 42.49 -25.16 5.84
C ARG A 329 41.55 -26.28 6.25
N PHE A 330 40.54 -25.95 7.04
CA PHE A 330 39.48 -26.88 7.44
C PHE A 330 38.13 -26.34 6.95
N GLU A 331 37.24 -27.23 6.58
CA GLU A 331 35.87 -26.88 6.18
C GLU A 331 34.92 -27.03 7.36
N PHE A 332 33.87 -26.22 7.36
CA PHE A 332 32.78 -26.29 8.30
C PHE A 332 31.48 -25.82 7.64
N THR A 333 30.39 -26.14 8.30
CA THR A 333 29.01 -25.83 7.89
C THR A 333 28.30 -25.10 9.02
N TRP A 334 27.34 -24.24 8.69
CA TRP A 334 26.56 -23.50 9.68
C TRP A 334 25.11 -23.32 9.25
N ARG A 335 24.29 -22.90 10.22
CA ARG A 335 22.98 -22.31 9.99
C ARG A 335 23.01 -20.93 10.64
N GLY A 336 22.72 -19.91 9.86
CA GLY A 336 22.71 -18.53 10.32
C GLY A 336 21.98 -17.60 9.33
N PRO A 337 21.78 -16.34 9.72
CA PRO A 337 20.98 -15.38 8.95
C PRO A 337 21.68 -14.85 7.69
N ASN A 338 22.97 -15.12 7.52
CA ASN A 338 23.78 -14.81 6.33
C ASN A 338 23.66 -13.37 5.83
N GLN A 339 23.55 -12.36 6.69
CA GLN A 339 23.36 -10.98 6.24
C GLN A 339 24.66 -10.32 5.79
N VAL A 340 24.52 -9.27 4.98
CA VAL A 340 25.63 -8.43 4.54
C VAL A 340 26.38 -7.84 5.73
N GLY A 341 27.71 -7.91 5.68
CA GLY A 341 28.61 -7.38 6.70
C GLY A 341 28.85 -8.33 7.88
N GLN A 342 28.00 -9.34 8.12
CA GLN A 342 28.25 -10.36 9.13
C GLN A 342 29.50 -11.16 8.77
N ARG A 343 30.19 -11.74 9.76
CA ARG A 343 31.47 -12.43 9.54
C ARG A 343 31.53 -13.75 10.30
N ILE A 344 32.29 -14.69 9.76
CA ILE A 344 32.75 -15.87 10.47
C ILE A 344 34.24 -15.72 10.69
N VAL A 345 34.65 -15.74 11.96
CA VAL A 345 36.03 -15.49 12.39
C VAL A 345 36.50 -16.56 13.37
N ILE A 346 37.82 -16.73 13.50
CA ILE A 346 38.42 -17.60 14.51
C ILE A 346 38.95 -16.72 15.64
N ALA A 347 38.70 -17.08 16.89
CA ALA A 347 39.18 -16.31 18.04
C ALA A 347 39.54 -17.22 19.22
N ARG A 348 40.22 -16.67 20.23
CA ARG A 348 40.45 -17.40 21.49
C ARG A 348 39.18 -17.41 22.35
N PRO A 349 38.91 -18.50 23.09
CA PRO A 349 37.81 -18.53 24.05
C PRO A 349 37.88 -17.35 25.03
N GLY A 350 36.76 -16.65 25.19
CA GLY A 350 36.65 -15.47 26.06
C GLY A 350 37.28 -14.17 25.55
N ALA A 351 37.83 -14.12 24.33
CA ALA A 351 38.27 -12.87 23.70
C ALA A 351 37.07 -11.94 23.42
N ALA A 352 37.28 -10.62 23.36
CA ALA A 352 36.21 -9.67 23.09
C ALA A 352 35.56 -9.91 21.71
N PRO A 353 34.31 -9.49 21.46
CA PRO A 353 33.60 -9.76 20.20
C PRO A 353 34.33 -9.33 18.92
N ALA A 354 35.05 -8.21 18.98
CA ALA A 354 35.81 -7.68 17.85
C ALA A 354 37.23 -8.29 17.71
N ASP A 355 37.70 -9.03 18.71
CA ASP A 355 39.02 -9.66 18.71
C ASP A 355 38.94 -11.03 18.03
N TYR A 356 39.71 -11.19 16.95
CA TYR A 356 39.84 -12.45 16.22
C TYR A 356 41.27 -12.62 15.68
N GLU A 357 41.63 -13.85 15.35
CA GLU A 357 42.96 -14.26 14.94
C GLU A 357 42.90 -15.07 13.65
N GLY A 358 43.86 -14.83 12.75
CA GLY A 358 44.03 -15.64 11.55
C GLY A 358 43.03 -15.31 10.45
N ASP A 359 42.49 -16.36 9.83
CA ASP A 359 41.62 -16.27 8.66
C ASP A 359 40.16 -15.98 9.04
N TRP A 360 39.43 -15.38 8.13
CA TRP A 360 38.03 -15.00 8.33
C TRP A 360 37.27 -15.04 7.01
N GLY A 361 35.94 -15.04 7.06
CA GLY A 361 35.13 -15.00 5.85
C GLY A 361 33.74 -14.43 6.05
N TYR A 362 33.06 -14.20 4.92
CA TYR A 362 31.69 -13.70 4.90
C TYR A 362 30.71 -14.88 4.75
N PRO A 363 29.77 -15.09 5.67
CA PRO A 363 28.74 -16.13 5.53
C PRO A 363 27.82 -15.86 4.33
N PHE A 364 27.61 -14.59 3.96
CA PHE A 364 26.76 -14.22 2.83
C PHE A 364 27.26 -14.79 1.48
N SER A 365 28.58 -14.82 1.22
CA SER A 365 29.17 -15.40 0.00
C SER A 365 29.04 -16.92 -0.10
N SER A 366 28.42 -17.54 0.90
CA SER A 366 28.19 -18.98 0.93
C SER A 366 26.80 -19.26 1.51
N ALA A 367 25.87 -18.32 1.37
CA ALA A 367 24.51 -18.44 1.92
C ALA A 367 23.75 -19.66 1.39
N GLN A 368 23.99 -20.04 0.13
CA GLN A 368 23.33 -21.20 -0.51
C GLN A 368 23.85 -22.54 0.01
N THR A 369 25.15 -22.66 0.25
CA THR A 369 25.78 -23.92 0.69
C THR A 369 25.96 -24.00 2.20
N GLN A 370 25.90 -22.84 2.87
CA GLN A 370 26.32 -22.57 4.24
C GLN A 370 27.55 -23.38 4.64
N ARG A 371 28.52 -23.40 3.74
CA ARG A 371 29.76 -24.16 3.83
C ARG A 371 30.93 -23.30 3.39
N MET A 372 31.97 -23.26 4.21
CA MET A 372 33.21 -22.55 3.87
C MET A 372 34.40 -23.19 4.56
N GLY A 373 35.59 -22.74 4.20
CA GLY A 373 36.82 -23.15 4.88
C GLY A 373 37.71 -21.98 5.25
N LEU A 374 38.19 -22.01 6.49
CA LEU A 374 39.15 -21.06 7.02
C LEU A 374 40.47 -21.76 7.35
N ARG A 375 41.55 -20.99 7.35
CA ARG A 375 42.87 -21.47 7.76
C ARG A 375 43.00 -21.43 9.28
N ALA A 376 43.26 -22.58 9.88
CA ALA A 376 43.50 -22.71 11.32
C ALA A 376 44.74 -21.92 11.75
N PRO A 377 44.73 -21.32 12.95
CA PRO A 377 45.91 -20.71 13.56
C PRO A 377 47.12 -21.65 13.60
N ALA A 378 48.33 -21.07 13.57
CA ALA A 378 49.57 -21.84 13.65
C ALA A 378 49.90 -22.29 15.08
N GLU A 379 49.40 -21.57 16.10
CA GLU A 379 49.60 -21.92 17.50
C GLU A 379 48.62 -23.03 17.92
N PRO A 380 49.09 -24.17 18.47
CA PRO A 380 48.20 -25.18 19.00
C PRO A 380 47.41 -24.68 20.22
N GLY A 381 46.12 -24.99 20.28
CA GLY A 381 45.23 -24.56 21.35
C GLY A 381 43.76 -24.83 21.07
N VAL A 382 42.89 -24.46 22.02
CA VAL A 382 41.44 -24.44 21.81
C VAL A 382 41.05 -23.05 21.30
N TYR A 383 40.23 -23.04 20.25
CA TYR A 383 39.75 -21.85 19.57
C TYR A 383 38.22 -21.88 19.46
N GLU A 384 37.63 -20.72 19.24
CA GLU A 384 36.21 -20.55 18.93
C GLU A 384 36.07 -20.09 17.48
N LEU A 385 35.21 -20.77 16.73
CA LEU A 385 34.65 -20.25 15.50
C LEU A 385 33.44 -19.39 15.86
N ARG A 386 33.42 -18.13 15.45
CA ARG A 386 32.41 -17.14 15.85
C ARG A 386 31.68 -16.59 14.63
N TYR A 387 30.37 -16.54 14.71
CA TYR A 387 29.52 -15.81 13.79
C TYR A 387 29.20 -14.45 14.41
N THR A 388 29.62 -13.35 13.78
CA THR A 388 29.50 -12.00 14.34
C THR A 388 28.57 -11.09 13.52
N SER A 389 27.96 -10.11 14.18
CA SER A 389 27.14 -9.09 13.55
C SER A 389 27.93 -8.19 12.58
N GLY A 390 27.22 -7.40 11.77
CA GLY A 390 27.82 -6.58 10.70
C GLY A 390 28.81 -5.51 11.16
N ASN A 391 28.65 -5.02 12.40
CA ASN A 391 29.58 -4.08 13.03
C ASN A 391 30.65 -4.77 13.90
N SER A 392 30.65 -6.11 13.92
CA SER A 392 31.54 -6.96 14.72
C SER A 392 31.52 -6.68 16.23
N GLN A 393 30.44 -6.08 16.76
CA GLN A 393 30.29 -5.80 18.19
C GLN A 393 29.61 -6.93 18.97
N GLU A 394 28.93 -7.84 18.25
CA GLU A 394 28.15 -8.92 18.85
C GLU A 394 28.52 -10.27 18.25
N ILE A 395 28.64 -11.28 19.11
CA ILE A 395 28.77 -12.68 18.72
C ILE A 395 27.35 -13.25 18.70
N LEU A 396 26.85 -13.57 17.51
CA LEU A 396 25.51 -14.12 17.33
C LEU A 396 25.45 -15.59 17.77
N PHE A 397 26.50 -16.35 17.45
CA PHE A 397 26.73 -17.70 17.97
C PHE A 397 28.20 -18.10 17.76
N SER A 398 28.68 -19.08 18.53
CA SER A 398 30.04 -19.60 18.42
C SER A 398 30.10 -21.10 18.69
N ARG A 399 31.20 -21.73 18.28
CA ARG A 399 31.48 -23.14 18.54
C ARG A 399 32.97 -23.38 18.74
N GLU A 400 33.32 -24.11 19.79
CA GLU A 400 34.72 -24.42 20.11
C GLU A 400 35.28 -25.57 19.25
N PHE A 401 36.59 -25.52 18.98
CA PHE A 401 37.32 -26.57 18.28
C PHE A 401 38.81 -26.58 18.69
N GLY A 402 39.48 -27.71 18.46
CA GLY A 402 40.90 -27.88 18.77
C GLY A 402 41.79 -27.67 17.56
N VAL A 403 42.86 -26.88 17.69
CA VAL A 403 43.92 -26.72 16.70
C VAL A 403 45.19 -27.39 17.23
N GLY A 404 45.66 -28.44 16.57
CA GLY A 404 46.85 -29.21 17.01
C GLY A 404 46.73 -29.90 18.38
N VAL A 405 45.53 -29.92 18.96
CA VAL A 405 45.19 -30.59 20.23
C VAL A 405 43.95 -31.47 20.05
N PRO A 406 43.87 -32.64 20.72
CA PRO A 406 42.64 -33.43 20.75
C PRO A 406 41.49 -32.63 21.37
N PHE A 407 40.37 -32.56 20.66
CA PHE A 407 39.16 -31.87 21.07
C PHE A 407 37.96 -32.69 20.64
N GLU A 408 37.11 -33.03 21.59
CA GLU A 408 35.87 -33.75 21.37
C GLU A 408 34.73 -32.79 21.67
N ASP A 409 33.92 -32.52 20.65
CA ASP A 409 32.74 -31.68 20.79
C ASP A 409 31.62 -32.49 21.43
N THR A 410 31.22 -32.09 22.64
CA THR A 410 30.16 -32.79 23.40
C THR A 410 28.76 -32.30 23.04
N ASP A 411 28.65 -31.21 22.28
CA ASP A 411 27.39 -30.74 21.73
C ASP A 411 27.08 -31.52 20.44
N GLY A 412 26.08 -32.39 20.47
CA GLY A 412 25.67 -33.18 19.31
C GLY A 412 24.87 -32.41 18.26
N THR A 413 24.52 -31.15 18.54
CA THR A 413 23.66 -30.33 17.70
C THR A 413 24.35 -30.04 16.37
N ASN A 414 23.68 -30.35 15.26
CA ASN A 414 24.13 -30.03 13.92
C ASN A 414 23.12 -29.13 13.20
N THR A 415 23.53 -28.63 12.04
CA THR A 415 22.75 -27.76 11.16
C THR A 415 21.42 -28.36 10.72
N ALA A 416 21.33 -29.68 10.56
CA ALA A 416 20.07 -30.36 10.22
C ALA A 416 19.09 -30.39 11.42
N ASP A 417 19.59 -30.60 12.63
CA ASP A 417 18.79 -30.52 13.86
C ASP A 417 18.29 -29.09 14.09
N LEU A 418 19.15 -28.10 13.88
CA LEU A 418 18.80 -26.68 13.97
C LEU A 418 17.77 -26.27 12.90
N ALA A 419 17.91 -26.78 11.67
CA ALA A 419 16.92 -26.55 10.61
C ALA A 419 15.56 -27.19 10.95
N THR A 420 15.57 -28.37 11.58
CA THR A 420 14.34 -29.03 12.04
C THR A 420 13.67 -28.24 13.16
N GLN A 421 14.45 -27.71 14.11
CA GLN A 421 13.95 -26.84 15.19
C GLN A 421 13.36 -25.53 14.63
N ALA A 422 14.05 -24.91 13.67
CA ALA A 422 13.57 -23.72 12.96
C ALA A 422 12.22 -23.97 12.25
N ALA A 423 12.14 -25.03 11.44
CA ALA A 423 10.91 -25.38 10.72
C ALA A 423 9.75 -25.70 11.68
N ALA A 424 10.03 -26.38 12.79
CA ALA A 424 9.04 -26.65 13.83
C ALA A 424 8.57 -25.35 14.53
N ALA A 425 9.48 -24.39 14.73
CA ALA A 425 9.18 -23.12 15.37
C ALA A 425 8.34 -22.18 14.49
N THR A 426 8.52 -22.21 13.16
CA THR A 426 7.83 -21.32 12.21
C THR A 426 6.58 -21.91 11.56
N GLN A 427 6.31 -23.22 11.71
CA GLN A 427 5.18 -23.93 11.07
C GLN A 427 5.12 -23.80 9.53
N ALA A 428 6.23 -23.42 8.86
CA ALA A 428 6.32 -23.30 7.41
C ALA A 428 6.87 -24.59 6.75
N ALA A 429 6.45 -24.84 5.50
CA ALA A 429 7.03 -25.91 4.70
C ALA A 429 8.50 -25.58 4.34
N PRO A 430 9.41 -26.57 4.26
CA PRO A 430 10.79 -26.33 3.85
C PRO A 430 10.84 -25.78 2.41
N GLY A 431 11.50 -24.63 2.19
CA GLY A 431 11.82 -24.13 0.85
C GLY A 431 10.96 -22.98 0.30
N GLN A 432 10.34 -22.16 1.15
CA GLN A 432 9.67 -20.93 0.69
C GLN A 432 10.64 -19.76 0.41
N ASP A 433 11.95 -19.97 0.59
CA ASP A 433 13.02 -18.95 0.46
C ASP A 433 13.85 -19.03 -0.83
N ASP A 434 13.55 -19.93 -1.78
CA ASP A 434 14.33 -20.07 -3.03
C ASP A 434 13.52 -19.62 -4.26
N LEU A 435 13.95 -18.53 -4.93
CA LEU A 435 13.55 -18.28 -6.32
C LEU A 435 14.25 -19.31 -7.23
N PRO A 436 13.54 -20.01 -8.13
CA PRO A 436 14.19 -20.95 -9.04
C PRO A 436 15.09 -20.19 -10.02
N MET A 437 16.38 -20.51 -10.03
CA MET A 437 17.32 -19.97 -11.03
C MET A 437 16.84 -20.31 -12.46
N VAL A 438 17.03 -19.38 -13.39
CA VAL A 438 16.58 -19.48 -14.78
C VAL A 438 17.81 -19.59 -15.70
N PRO A 439 17.81 -20.47 -16.71
CA PRO A 439 18.93 -20.57 -17.64
C PRO A 439 19.01 -19.33 -18.56
N ALA A 440 20.23 -18.87 -18.84
CA ALA A 440 20.49 -17.82 -19.84
C ALA A 440 21.74 -18.10 -20.67
N THR A 441 21.72 -17.64 -21.93
CA THR A 441 22.84 -17.75 -22.88
C THR A 441 23.29 -16.40 -23.42
N PHE A 442 24.60 -16.24 -23.60
CA PHE A 442 25.25 -15.02 -24.09
C PHE A 442 26.14 -15.32 -25.30
N ARG A 443 26.04 -14.49 -26.34
CA ARG A 443 26.78 -14.62 -27.61
C ARG A 443 27.37 -13.30 -28.06
N LEU A 444 28.42 -13.34 -28.87
CA LEU A 444 28.92 -12.16 -29.55
C LEU A 444 28.16 -11.88 -30.86
N PRO A 445 28.18 -10.63 -31.37
CA PRO A 445 27.52 -10.31 -32.63
C PRO A 445 28.11 -11.14 -33.80
N PRO A 446 27.29 -11.55 -34.77
CA PRO A 446 27.68 -12.51 -35.81
C PRO A 446 28.73 -11.97 -36.80
N ASP A 447 28.91 -10.66 -36.84
CA ASP A 447 29.94 -9.95 -37.59
C ASP A 447 31.32 -9.97 -36.91
N TYR A 448 31.42 -10.47 -35.67
CA TYR A 448 32.66 -10.66 -34.93
C TYR A 448 33.16 -12.12 -34.92
N PRO A 449 34.48 -12.36 -34.79
CA PRO A 449 35.05 -13.70 -34.72
C PRO A 449 34.43 -14.53 -33.58
N GLN A 450 33.97 -15.74 -33.91
CA GLN A 450 33.30 -16.66 -32.97
C GLN A 450 34.31 -17.58 -32.26
N ASP A 451 35.26 -16.97 -31.56
CA ASP A 451 36.32 -17.67 -30.83
C ASP A 451 35.94 -17.87 -29.34
N THR A 452 36.83 -18.45 -28.52
CA THR A 452 36.54 -18.67 -27.09
C THR A 452 36.85 -17.43 -26.26
N HIS A 453 35.89 -17.01 -25.44
CA HIS A 453 35.96 -15.82 -24.57
C HIS A 453 35.82 -16.19 -23.10
N GLU A 454 36.38 -15.35 -22.23
CA GLU A 454 36.14 -15.43 -20.79
C GLU A 454 34.90 -14.60 -20.47
N TRP A 455 33.86 -15.25 -19.95
CA TRP A 455 32.57 -14.62 -19.67
C TRP A 455 32.48 -14.21 -18.20
N SER A 456 31.83 -13.09 -17.94
CA SER A 456 31.44 -12.70 -16.59
C SER A 456 30.10 -11.95 -16.64
N ALA A 457 29.22 -12.14 -15.68
CA ALA A 457 27.95 -11.43 -15.56
C ALA A 457 27.79 -10.91 -14.14
N ILE A 458 27.85 -9.59 -13.98
CA ILE A 458 27.79 -8.90 -12.69
C ILE A 458 26.36 -8.41 -12.47
N PRO A 459 25.66 -8.85 -11.43
CA PRO A 459 24.32 -8.36 -11.15
C PRO A 459 24.34 -6.87 -10.82
N LEU A 460 23.36 -6.15 -11.35
CA LEU A 460 23.24 -4.70 -11.23
C LEU A 460 22.14 -4.28 -10.25
N ASP A 461 21.18 -5.17 -9.96
CA ASP A 461 20.16 -4.86 -8.97
C ASP A 461 20.74 -5.06 -7.56
N PRO A 462 20.57 -4.09 -6.65
CA PRO A 462 21.25 -4.05 -5.36
C PRO A 462 20.81 -5.16 -4.38
N ASP A 463 19.69 -5.83 -4.70
CA ASP A 463 19.09 -6.90 -3.90
C ASP A 463 19.37 -8.31 -4.47
N MET A 464 20.10 -8.40 -5.59
CA MET A 464 20.59 -9.67 -6.15
C MET A 464 21.95 -10.05 -5.55
N SER A 465 22.30 -11.33 -5.58
CA SER A 465 23.62 -11.79 -5.12
C SER A 465 24.73 -11.01 -5.82
N PRO A 466 25.59 -10.22 -5.15
CA PRO A 466 26.55 -9.31 -5.79
C PRO A 466 27.72 -10.02 -6.49
N GLU A 467 27.76 -11.35 -6.44
CA GLU A 467 28.81 -12.15 -7.04
C GLU A 467 28.62 -12.23 -8.56
N ALA A 468 29.66 -11.81 -9.27
CA ALA A 468 29.72 -11.95 -10.71
C ALA A 468 29.74 -13.44 -11.09
N TRP A 469 28.76 -13.89 -11.87
CA TRP A 469 28.82 -15.20 -12.49
C TRP A 469 29.99 -15.21 -13.46
N ALA A 470 31.03 -16.02 -13.20
CA ALA A 470 32.21 -16.12 -14.04
C ALA A 470 32.64 -17.60 -14.17
N PRO A 471 32.22 -18.32 -15.23
CA PRO A 471 32.55 -19.72 -15.40
C PRO A 471 34.06 -19.93 -15.56
N SER A 472 34.58 -21.03 -15.02
CA SER A 472 36.00 -21.35 -15.12
C SER A 472 36.37 -21.78 -16.55
N GLY A 473 37.16 -20.97 -17.25
CA GLY A 473 37.67 -21.27 -18.60
C GLY A 473 37.09 -20.37 -19.70
N LYS A 474 37.52 -20.58 -20.94
CA LYS A 474 37.06 -19.80 -22.11
C LYS A 474 36.09 -20.59 -22.97
N THR A 475 34.94 -20.01 -23.32
CA THR A 475 33.90 -20.65 -24.14
C THR A 475 33.41 -19.69 -25.23
N VAL A 476 32.90 -20.24 -26.34
CA VAL A 476 32.35 -19.42 -27.44
C VAL A 476 30.99 -18.81 -27.05
N ILE A 477 30.20 -19.55 -26.27
CA ILE A 477 28.91 -19.14 -25.74
C ILE A 477 29.02 -19.16 -24.21
N GLY A 478 28.55 -18.10 -23.54
CA GLY A 478 28.37 -18.10 -22.09
C GLY A 478 27.01 -18.71 -21.76
N GLU A 479 26.95 -19.78 -20.98
CA GLU A 479 25.70 -20.42 -20.57
C GLU A 479 25.73 -20.72 -19.08
N GLY A 480 24.68 -20.31 -18.36
CA GLY A 480 24.62 -20.44 -16.90
C GLY A 480 23.20 -20.37 -16.35
N MET A 481 23.08 -20.53 -15.03
CA MET A 481 21.83 -20.40 -14.27
C MET A 481 21.91 -19.10 -13.46
N PHE A 482 20.85 -18.30 -13.50
CA PHE A 482 20.83 -16.95 -12.94
C PHE A 482 19.58 -16.71 -12.10
N GLU A 483 19.70 -15.88 -11.06
CA GLU A 483 18.54 -15.29 -10.41
C GLU A 483 17.85 -14.35 -11.41
N PRO A 484 16.51 -14.26 -11.43
CA PRO A 484 15.84 -13.24 -12.24
C PRO A 484 16.29 -11.82 -11.86
N GLY A 485 16.62 -11.00 -12.84
CA GLY A 485 17.04 -9.61 -12.64
C GLY A 485 18.10 -9.13 -13.64
N ARG A 486 18.73 -7.99 -13.37
CA ARG A 486 19.64 -7.31 -14.29
C ARG A 486 21.09 -7.71 -14.07
N TYR A 487 21.79 -7.99 -15.16
CA TYR A 487 23.21 -8.32 -15.17
C TYR A 487 23.98 -7.51 -16.20
N GLU A 488 25.14 -7.01 -15.81
CA GLU A 488 26.20 -6.51 -16.66
C GLU A 488 27.08 -7.67 -17.12
N VAL A 489 26.89 -8.10 -18.36
CA VAL A 489 27.61 -9.21 -18.96
C VAL A 489 28.83 -8.68 -19.73
N THR A 490 29.97 -9.31 -19.52
CA THR A 490 31.23 -9.05 -20.19
C THR A 490 31.77 -10.31 -20.86
N ALA A 491 32.42 -10.14 -22.02
CA ALA A 491 33.20 -11.18 -22.67
C ALA A 491 34.58 -10.61 -23.01
N ALA A 492 35.63 -11.12 -22.36
CA ALA A 492 36.98 -10.64 -22.56
C ALA A 492 37.72 -11.46 -23.63
N TRP A 493 38.32 -10.76 -24.60
CA TRP A 493 39.19 -11.33 -25.62
C TRP A 493 40.65 -10.91 -25.39
N GLY A 494 41.20 -11.27 -24.23
CA GLY A 494 42.56 -10.87 -23.86
C GLY A 494 42.69 -9.36 -23.60
N PRO A 495 43.90 -8.79 -23.63
CA PRO A 495 44.20 -7.51 -23.00
C PRO A 495 43.74 -6.24 -23.74
N LYS A 496 42.96 -6.34 -24.84
CA LYS A 496 42.62 -5.14 -25.65
C LYS A 496 41.20 -5.05 -26.21
N ASP A 497 40.39 -6.11 -26.18
CA ASP A 497 39.00 -6.07 -26.66
C ASP A 497 38.07 -6.70 -25.62
N THR A 498 37.14 -5.90 -25.07
CA THR A 498 36.13 -6.34 -24.10
C THR A 498 34.75 -6.06 -24.67
N PHE A 499 33.88 -7.06 -24.71
CA PHE A 499 32.46 -6.88 -25.00
C PHE A 499 31.75 -6.69 -23.66
N LYS A 500 30.78 -5.77 -23.59
CA LYS A 500 30.06 -5.47 -22.35
C LYS A 500 28.66 -4.95 -22.65
N GLY A 501 27.66 -5.46 -21.95
CA GLY A 501 26.28 -4.99 -22.08
C GLY A 501 25.43 -5.37 -20.88
N VAL A 502 24.35 -4.63 -20.66
CA VAL A 502 23.38 -4.94 -19.60
C VAL A 502 22.23 -5.75 -20.20
N VAL A 503 21.91 -6.87 -19.56
CA VAL A 503 20.81 -7.77 -19.93
C VAL A 503 19.88 -7.96 -18.74
N GLU A 504 18.63 -8.31 -19.01
CA GLU A 504 17.61 -8.57 -18.00
C GLU A 504 17.09 -10.00 -18.20
N ILE A 505 17.22 -10.83 -17.16
CA ILE A 505 16.87 -12.26 -17.18
C ILE A 505 15.53 -12.43 -16.46
N LEU A 506 14.52 -13.00 -17.13
CA LEU A 506 13.18 -13.17 -16.54
C LEU A 506 12.73 -14.65 -16.55
N PRO A 507 11.87 -15.08 -15.61
CA PRO A 507 11.34 -16.44 -15.57
C PRO A 507 10.32 -16.71 -16.69
N GLY A 508 10.29 -17.93 -17.20
CA GLY A 508 9.27 -18.40 -18.16
C GLY A 508 9.47 -17.97 -19.62
N GLN A 509 10.57 -17.30 -19.95
CA GLN A 509 10.91 -16.86 -21.32
C GLN A 509 12.29 -17.37 -21.77
N THR A 510 12.56 -17.28 -23.07
CA THR A 510 13.86 -17.63 -23.65
C THR A 510 14.86 -16.50 -23.42
N ASN A 511 15.83 -16.70 -22.53
CA ASN A 511 16.87 -15.72 -22.19
C ASN A 511 18.16 -15.95 -23.03
N ASP A 512 18.14 -15.59 -24.32
CA ASP A 512 19.31 -15.68 -25.24
C ASP A 512 19.72 -14.27 -25.71
N PHE A 513 20.91 -13.81 -25.34
CA PHE A 513 21.36 -12.42 -25.53
C PHE A 513 22.62 -12.30 -26.38
N VAL A 514 22.72 -11.21 -27.14
CA VAL A 514 23.90 -10.84 -27.93
C VAL A 514 24.57 -9.61 -27.28
N ILE A 515 25.84 -9.75 -26.86
CA ILE A 515 26.55 -8.75 -26.07
C ILE A 515 27.37 -7.80 -26.96
N PRO A 516 27.16 -6.47 -26.92
CA PRO A 516 27.84 -5.51 -27.79
C PRO A 516 29.30 -5.20 -27.35
N VAL A 517 30.08 -4.57 -28.24
CA VAL A 517 31.49 -4.18 -27.98
C VAL A 517 31.59 -2.97 -27.06
N MET A 518 32.55 -2.99 -26.13
CA MET A 518 32.87 -1.89 -25.23
C MET A 518 34.06 -1.07 -25.77
N SER A 519 33.92 0.25 -25.91
CA SER A 519 35.06 1.18 -25.87
C SER A 519 35.25 1.63 -24.43
N GLU A 520 36.49 1.66 -23.92
CA GLU A 520 36.83 2.03 -22.55
C GLU A 520 36.53 3.52 -22.28
N GLU A 521 35.26 3.84 -21.96
CA GLU A 521 34.75 4.95 -21.15
C GLU A 521 33.20 5.00 -21.30
N ASP A 522 32.50 5.15 -20.17
CA ASP A 522 31.07 5.51 -19.96
C ASP A 522 29.94 4.47 -19.68
N PRO A 523 29.22 4.60 -18.54
CA PRO A 523 27.78 4.36 -18.46
C PRO A 523 27.05 5.58 -19.04
N PHE A 524 26.88 5.64 -20.36
CA PHE A 524 26.20 6.74 -21.08
C PHE A 524 26.35 8.14 -20.41
N VAL A 525 27.57 8.69 -20.37
CA VAL A 525 27.72 10.13 -20.53
C VAL A 525 27.95 10.30 -22.03
N PRO A 526 27.01 10.84 -22.81
CA PRO A 526 27.39 11.29 -24.13
C PRO A 526 28.53 12.28 -23.90
N THR A 527 29.68 12.09 -24.56
CA THR A 527 30.60 13.22 -24.70
C THR A 527 29.75 14.41 -25.14
N LEU A 528 30.07 15.61 -24.68
CA LEU A 528 29.34 16.78 -25.17
C LEU A 528 29.52 16.95 -26.69
N ASP A 529 30.34 16.13 -27.35
CA ASP A 529 30.55 16.12 -28.79
C ASP A 529 29.25 15.94 -29.57
N GLY A 530 28.96 16.91 -30.44
CA GLY A 530 27.85 16.86 -31.38
C GLY A 530 26.82 17.97 -31.21
N PRO A 531 25.71 17.89 -31.97
CA PRO A 531 24.68 18.91 -31.94
C PRO A 531 23.85 18.80 -30.67
N TRP A 532 23.51 19.94 -30.07
CA TRP A 532 22.60 20.05 -28.93
C TRP A 532 21.56 21.12 -29.20
N GLN A 533 20.40 20.97 -28.58
CA GLN A 533 19.34 21.98 -28.56
C GLN A 533 19.04 22.40 -27.13
N VAL A 534 18.90 23.70 -26.91
CA VAL A 534 18.47 24.24 -25.62
C VAL A 534 17.03 24.71 -25.78
N LEU A 535 16.12 24.09 -25.03
CA LEU A 535 14.69 24.35 -25.04
C LEU A 535 14.32 25.21 -23.82
N GLY A 536 13.60 26.29 -24.03
CA GLY A 536 13.03 27.11 -22.98
C GLY A 536 11.76 26.47 -22.42
N VAL A 537 11.74 26.19 -21.12
CA VAL A 537 10.63 25.51 -20.46
C VAL A 537 9.76 26.54 -19.73
N PRO A 538 8.57 26.86 -20.26
CA PRO A 538 7.68 27.82 -19.61
C PRO A 538 7.16 27.28 -18.28
N PRO A 539 7.01 28.12 -17.24
CA PRO A 539 6.37 27.71 -15.99
C PRO A 539 4.93 27.28 -16.25
N TYR A 540 4.35 26.51 -15.33
CA TYR A 540 2.98 25.99 -15.45
C TYR A 540 1.92 27.05 -15.79
N GLN A 541 2.11 28.30 -15.33
CA GLN A 541 1.16 29.39 -15.57
C GLN A 541 1.19 29.92 -17.02
N VAL A 542 2.23 29.60 -17.80
CA VAL A 542 2.41 30.10 -19.16
C VAL A 542 2.00 29.03 -20.16
N GLN A 543 0.95 29.33 -20.92
CA GLN A 543 0.40 28.47 -21.97
C GLN A 543 1.21 28.59 -23.27
N ALA A 544 2.47 28.18 -23.21
CA ALA A 544 3.37 28.08 -24.35
C ALA A 544 4.00 26.68 -24.40
N GLY A 545 4.48 26.29 -25.58
CA GLY A 545 5.29 25.08 -25.76
C GLY A 545 6.73 25.28 -25.29
N ALA A 546 7.53 24.22 -25.34
CA ALA A 546 8.97 24.33 -25.17
C ALA A 546 9.60 24.78 -26.49
N ASP A 547 10.00 26.05 -26.57
CA ASP A 547 10.61 26.62 -27.77
C ASP A 547 12.13 26.52 -27.72
N ARG A 548 12.75 26.28 -28.88
CA ARG A 548 14.21 26.20 -28.98
C ARG A 548 14.82 27.61 -28.90
N LEU A 549 15.71 27.80 -27.92
CA LEU A 549 16.42 29.06 -27.67
C LEU A 549 17.81 29.07 -28.31
N LEU A 550 18.53 27.95 -28.28
CA LEU A 550 19.87 27.78 -28.83
C LEU A 550 20.00 26.44 -29.57
N THR A 551 20.90 26.41 -30.55
CA THR A 551 21.53 25.18 -31.04
C THR A 551 23.01 25.26 -30.71
N LEU A 552 23.60 24.20 -30.16
CA LEU A 552 25.02 24.15 -29.82
C LEU A 552 25.68 23.08 -30.69
N ALA A 553 26.90 23.31 -31.11
CA ALA A 553 27.78 22.30 -31.67
C ALA A 553 28.97 22.22 -30.73
N LEU A 554 28.89 21.29 -29.78
CA LEU A 554 29.89 21.14 -28.74
C LEU A 554 30.95 20.14 -29.20
N GLU A 555 32.18 20.40 -28.79
CA GLU A 555 33.33 19.57 -29.11
C GLU A 555 34.01 19.19 -27.80
N GLN A 556 34.03 17.90 -27.49
CA GLN A 556 34.69 17.36 -26.32
C GLN A 556 35.28 16.00 -26.66
N ALA A 557 36.60 15.97 -26.85
CA ALA A 557 37.30 14.78 -27.34
C ALA A 557 37.29 13.61 -26.34
N TYR A 558 37.18 13.88 -25.04
CA TYR A 558 37.12 12.92 -23.94
C TYR A 558 36.57 13.63 -22.67
N PRO A 559 36.04 12.91 -21.66
CA PRO A 559 35.30 13.50 -20.53
C PRO A 559 36.03 14.63 -19.75
N ASP A 560 37.36 14.58 -19.68
CA ASP A 560 38.21 15.60 -19.02
C ASP A 560 38.80 16.64 -20.00
N ALA A 561 38.49 16.57 -21.29
CA ALA A 561 38.95 17.54 -22.28
C ALA A 561 38.27 18.91 -22.07
N PRO A 562 38.95 20.03 -22.40
CA PRO A 562 38.31 21.34 -22.44
C PRO A 562 37.07 21.30 -23.34
N ILE A 563 35.95 21.80 -22.82
CA ILE A 563 34.69 21.84 -23.56
C ILE A 563 34.78 23.02 -24.53
N GLY A 564 34.82 22.71 -25.82
CA GLY A 564 34.79 23.66 -26.92
C GLY A 564 33.42 23.68 -27.60
N GLY A 565 33.31 24.52 -28.63
CA GLY A 565 32.15 24.50 -29.51
C GLY A 565 31.60 25.88 -29.85
N SER A 566 30.58 25.84 -30.69
CA SER A 566 29.82 27.01 -31.10
C SER A 566 28.38 26.95 -30.62
N TRP A 567 27.74 28.11 -30.59
CA TRP A 567 26.32 28.25 -30.35
C TRP A 567 25.71 29.09 -31.46
N THR A 568 24.43 28.85 -31.74
CA THR A 568 23.60 29.61 -32.68
C THR A 568 22.31 30.04 -31.98
N ALA A 569 22.11 31.36 -31.84
CA ALA A 569 20.93 31.92 -31.18
C ALA A 569 19.68 31.80 -32.06
N GLN A 570 18.56 31.41 -31.47
CA GLN A 570 17.26 31.38 -32.16
C GLN A 570 16.49 32.69 -31.94
N GLU A 571 15.49 32.94 -32.79
CA GLU A 571 14.68 34.16 -32.75
C GLU A 571 13.99 34.38 -31.38
N MET A 572 13.54 33.31 -30.73
CA MET A 572 12.92 33.38 -29.40
C MET A 572 13.86 33.92 -28.31
N LEU A 573 15.17 33.72 -28.46
CA LEU A 573 16.17 34.19 -27.49
C LEU A 573 16.66 35.60 -27.83
N ALA A 574 17.04 35.84 -29.09
CA ALA A 574 17.78 37.05 -29.48
C ALA A 574 16.93 38.06 -30.30
N GLY A 575 15.69 37.72 -30.63
CA GLY A 575 14.83 38.48 -31.52
C GLY A 575 15.20 38.34 -33.00
N PRO A 576 14.36 38.85 -33.93
CA PRO A 576 14.50 38.63 -35.36
C PRO A 576 15.77 39.25 -35.97
N GLN A 577 16.37 40.26 -35.34
CA GLN A 577 17.58 40.93 -35.82
C GLN A 577 18.88 40.19 -35.46
N ALA A 578 18.83 39.29 -34.47
CA ALA A 578 19.99 38.54 -33.98
C ALA A 578 19.78 37.01 -34.03
N ALA A 579 18.65 36.55 -34.57
CA ALA A 579 18.41 35.15 -34.89
C ALA A 579 19.45 34.62 -35.89
N GLY A 580 19.96 33.42 -35.67
CA GLY A 580 21.02 32.80 -36.46
C GLY A 580 22.42 33.35 -36.18
N ARG A 581 22.58 34.25 -35.20
CA ARG A 581 23.92 34.72 -34.79
C ARG A 581 24.68 33.58 -34.12
N GLU A 582 25.95 33.44 -34.50
CA GLU A 582 26.84 32.40 -34.00
C GLU A 582 27.99 32.98 -33.18
N GLY A 583 28.52 32.18 -32.27
CA GLY A 583 29.73 32.50 -31.53
C GLY A 583 30.26 31.28 -30.78
N THR A 584 31.28 31.50 -29.95
CA THR A 584 31.90 30.47 -29.12
C THR A 584 31.68 30.76 -27.64
N PHE A 585 31.91 29.76 -26.79
CA PHE A 585 31.85 29.93 -25.34
C PHE A 585 33.08 30.66 -24.81
N THR A 586 32.86 31.58 -23.89
CA THR A 586 33.92 32.26 -23.12
C THR A 586 34.48 31.33 -22.05
N THR A 587 33.61 30.56 -21.40
CA THR A 587 33.98 29.49 -20.46
C THR A 587 33.00 28.33 -20.64
N ALA A 588 33.48 27.09 -20.57
CA ALA A 588 32.65 25.90 -20.52
C ALA A 588 33.37 24.85 -19.68
N ALA A 589 32.78 24.46 -18.55
CA ALA A 589 33.39 23.52 -17.61
C ALA A 589 32.32 22.84 -16.74
N PHE A 590 32.66 21.68 -16.20
CA PHE A 590 31.91 21.09 -15.09
C PHE A 590 32.38 21.68 -13.77
N GLU A 591 31.44 22.23 -12.99
CA GLU A 591 31.66 22.77 -11.65
C GLU A 591 30.74 22.00 -10.67
N ASN A 592 31.31 21.21 -9.76
CA ASN A 592 30.57 20.43 -8.75
C ASN A 592 29.46 19.52 -9.32
N GLY A 593 29.72 18.87 -10.45
CA GLY A 593 28.75 17.97 -11.10
C GLY A 593 27.68 18.69 -11.94
N ALA A 594 27.75 20.02 -12.09
CA ALA A 594 26.91 20.81 -12.98
C ALA A 594 27.74 21.37 -14.16
N LEU A 595 27.18 21.33 -15.37
CA LEU A 595 27.75 21.96 -16.56
C LEU A 595 27.46 23.46 -16.53
N ARG A 596 28.52 24.26 -16.58
CA ARG A 596 28.44 25.72 -16.61
C ARG A 596 29.08 26.27 -17.88
N MET A 597 28.31 27.01 -18.67
CA MET A 597 28.77 27.58 -19.94
C MET A 597 28.41 29.06 -20.05
N THR A 598 29.39 29.90 -20.35
CA THR A 598 29.21 31.36 -20.45
C THR A 598 29.52 31.81 -21.87
N PHE A 599 28.67 32.66 -22.45
CA PHE A 599 28.87 33.22 -23.79
C PHE A 599 28.22 34.60 -23.93
N ALA A 600 28.59 35.35 -24.97
CA ALA A 600 28.05 36.69 -25.23
C ALA A 600 27.36 36.73 -26.59
N VAL A 601 26.08 37.13 -26.62
CA VAL A 601 25.35 37.30 -27.89
C VAL A 601 25.57 38.70 -28.49
N GLY A 602 25.82 39.72 -27.67
CA GLY A 602 25.87 41.11 -28.10
C GLY A 602 24.48 41.68 -28.38
N ASP A 603 24.40 42.93 -28.86
CA ASP A 603 23.13 43.66 -29.02
C ASP A 603 22.02 42.81 -29.68
N PRO A 604 20.83 42.67 -29.04
CA PRO A 604 20.31 43.47 -27.91
C PRO A 604 20.62 42.91 -26.50
N ILE A 605 21.42 41.85 -26.37
CA ILE A 605 21.80 41.22 -25.10
C ILE A 605 23.27 41.58 -24.79
N PRO A 606 23.54 42.73 -24.15
CA PRO A 606 24.91 43.20 -23.91
C PRO A 606 25.62 42.44 -22.79
N GLU A 607 24.87 41.82 -21.88
CA GLU A 607 25.42 41.04 -20.77
C GLU A 607 25.75 39.60 -21.20
N PRO A 608 26.80 38.98 -20.63
CA PRO A 608 27.09 37.58 -20.88
C PRO A 608 25.98 36.69 -20.32
N MET A 609 25.61 35.68 -21.08
CA MET A 609 24.66 34.65 -20.68
C MET A 609 25.38 33.45 -20.08
N THR A 610 24.77 32.85 -19.06
CA THR A 610 25.27 31.66 -18.38
C THR A 610 24.23 30.55 -18.42
N LEU A 611 24.61 29.39 -18.94
CA LEU A 611 23.92 28.13 -18.74
C LEU A 611 24.45 27.47 -17.47
N TYR A 612 23.55 27.06 -16.58
CA TYR A 612 23.86 26.25 -15.40
C TYR A 612 22.94 25.03 -15.41
N LEU A 613 23.53 23.86 -15.63
CA LEU A 613 22.81 22.65 -16.05
C LEU A 613 23.26 21.44 -15.23
N THR A 614 22.33 20.61 -14.76
CA THR A 614 22.59 19.33 -14.07
C THR A 614 22.12 18.15 -14.92
N PRO A 615 22.73 16.96 -14.77
CA PRO A 615 22.32 15.77 -15.52
C PRO A 615 20.84 15.46 -15.35
N TYR A 616 20.17 15.15 -16.46
CA TYR A 616 18.75 14.79 -16.52
C TYR A 616 18.53 13.82 -17.68
N GLU A 617 18.30 12.56 -17.36
CA GLU A 617 18.24 11.45 -18.33
C GLU A 617 19.47 11.44 -19.27
N ILE A 618 19.27 11.47 -20.58
CA ILE A 618 20.32 11.55 -21.61
C ILE A 618 20.78 12.99 -21.93
N GLY A 619 20.22 13.98 -21.24
CA GLY A 619 20.48 15.40 -21.43
C GLY A 619 20.74 16.12 -20.11
N TYR A 620 20.39 17.40 -20.08
CA TYR A 620 20.58 18.24 -18.89
C TYR A 620 19.39 19.16 -18.66
N ALA A 621 19.14 19.52 -17.40
CA ALA A 621 18.10 20.45 -16.99
C ALA A 621 18.69 21.56 -16.12
N GLY A 622 18.16 22.78 -16.20
CA GLY A 622 18.65 23.88 -15.39
C GLY A 622 18.18 25.25 -15.87
N THR A 623 19.09 26.23 -15.87
CA THR A 623 18.75 27.63 -16.16
C THR A 623 19.68 28.28 -17.16
N LEU A 624 19.12 29.15 -18.00
CA LEU A 624 19.83 30.11 -18.83
C LEU A 624 19.60 31.51 -18.24
N SER A 625 20.66 32.18 -17.79
CA SER A 625 20.56 33.48 -17.14
C SER A 625 21.39 34.57 -17.82
N SER A 626 20.89 35.80 -17.77
CA SER A 626 21.59 37.03 -18.13
C SER A 626 21.34 38.04 -17.01
N GLY A 627 22.39 38.38 -16.25
CA GLY A 627 22.24 39.24 -15.07
C GLY A 627 21.28 38.63 -14.03
N ALA A 628 20.23 39.37 -13.66
CA ALA A 628 19.22 38.93 -12.69
C ALA A 628 18.06 38.13 -13.31
N MET A 629 18.02 38.00 -14.64
CA MET A 629 16.95 37.26 -15.34
C MET A 629 17.40 35.84 -15.64
N GLY A 630 16.54 34.86 -15.35
CA GLY A 630 16.79 33.45 -15.62
C GLY A 630 15.56 32.79 -16.24
N ILE A 631 15.80 31.92 -17.23
CA ILE A 631 14.79 31.10 -17.89
C ILE A 631 15.14 29.64 -17.60
N SER A 632 14.15 28.84 -17.20
CA SER A 632 14.34 27.40 -17.06
C SER A 632 14.51 26.75 -18.42
N VAL A 633 15.51 25.89 -18.55
CA VAL A 633 15.88 25.26 -19.82
C VAL A 633 16.18 23.78 -19.66
N VAL A 634 15.96 23.05 -20.74
CA VAL A 634 16.44 21.67 -20.93
C VAL A 634 17.37 21.66 -22.13
N MET A 635 18.56 21.09 -21.96
CA MET A 635 19.54 20.87 -23.01
C MET A 635 19.46 19.40 -23.44
N TRP A 636 19.16 19.17 -24.72
CA TRP A 636 18.91 17.84 -25.25
C TRP A 636 19.80 17.51 -26.45
N PRO A 637 20.27 16.26 -26.62
CA PRO A 637 21.07 15.88 -27.77
C PRO A 637 20.30 16.06 -29.09
N GLY A 638 20.98 16.59 -30.11
CA GLY A 638 20.46 16.73 -31.46
C GLY A 638 20.33 15.36 -32.13
N GLY A 639 19.19 15.12 -32.76
CA GLY A 639 18.86 13.81 -33.36
C GLY A 639 18.00 12.90 -32.47
N TYR A 640 17.80 13.27 -31.20
CA TYR A 640 16.87 12.61 -30.29
C TYR A 640 15.59 13.42 -30.11
N THR A 641 14.47 12.74 -29.94
CA THR A 641 13.19 13.36 -29.58
C THR A 641 13.29 13.90 -28.15
N PRO A 642 13.02 15.19 -27.89
CA PRO A 642 12.97 15.73 -26.53
C PRO A 642 11.85 15.10 -25.69
N PRO A 643 11.97 15.12 -24.35
CA PRO A 643 10.89 14.74 -23.45
C PRO A 643 9.65 15.61 -23.66
N SER A 644 8.51 15.15 -23.16
CA SER A 644 7.27 15.93 -23.18
C SER A 644 7.40 17.22 -22.37
N LEU A 645 6.54 18.21 -22.67
CA LEU A 645 6.51 19.47 -21.92
C LEU A 645 6.21 19.25 -20.43
N ALA A 646 5.44 18.22 -20.09
CA ALA A 646 5.13 17.87 -18.70
C ALA A 646 6.38 17.38 -17.95
N GLU A 647 7.12 16.43 -18.53
CA GLU A 647 8.37 15.90 -17.97
C GLU A 647 9.42 17.02 -17.82
N MET A 648 9.57 17.85 -18.85
CA MET A 648 10.49 18.99 -18.80
C MET A 648 10.11 20.01 -17.72
N ARG A 649 8.81 20.26 -17.49
CA ARG A 649 8.34 21.17 -16.43
C ARG A 649 8.58 20.59 -15.04
N GLU A 650 8.34 19.29 -14.86
CA GLU A 650 8.62 18.61 -13.60
C GLU A 650 10.11 18.68 -13.25
N ALA A 651 10.99 18.47 -14.24
CA ALA A 651 12.43 18.52 -14.06
C ALA A 651 12.97 19.89 -13.58
N VAL A 652 12.41 21.00 -14.07
CA VAL A 652 12.96 22.36 -13.81
C VAL A 652 12.08 23.24 -12.90
N HIS A 653 10.80 22.91 -12.73
CA HIS A 653 9.87 23.65 -11.86
C HIS A 653 9.32 22.80 -10.72
N GLY A 654 9.59 21.49 -10.69
CA GLY A 654 9.00 20.56 -9.72
C GLY A 654 7.56 20.16 -10.07
N PRO A 655 6.87 19.45 -9.17
CA PRO A 655 5.55 18.89 -9.46
C PRO A 655 4.51 19.99 -9.75
N ALA A 656 3.54 19.66 -10.61
CA ALA A 656 2.48 20.59 -10.98
C ALA A 656 1.65 21.01 -9.75
N PRO A 657 1.24 22.28 -9.64
CA PRO A 657 0.29 22.70 -8.61
C PRO A 657 -1.02 21.92 -8.72
N GLY A 658 -1.66 21.58 -7.59
CA GLY A 658 -2.83 20.69 -7.53
C GLY A 658 -4.05 21.11 -8.37
N ASP A 659 -4.14 22.39 -8.76
CA ASP A 659 -5.23 22.94 -9.58
C ASP A 659 -4.85 23.09 -11.07
N PHE A 660 -3.71 22.54 -11.51
CA PHE A 660 -3.20 22.70 -12.87
C PHE A 660 -3.88 21.72 -13.84
N ILE A 661 -4.48 22.24 -14.92
CA ILE A 661 -5.07 21.46 -16.01
C ILE A 661 -4.20 21.65 -17.26
N ASP A 662 -3.53 20.58 -17.70
CA ASP A 662 -2.73 20.61 -18.93
C ASP A 662 -3.63 20.46 -20.17
N MET A 663 -3.90 21.59 -20.83
CA MET A 663 -4.68 21.63 -22.07
C MET A 663 -3.82 21.49 -23.34
N THR A 664 -2.51 21.25 -23.21
CA THR A 664 -1.60 21.01 -24.35
C THR A 664 -1.44 19.53 -24.69
N SER A 665 -1.99 18.64 -23.84
CA SER A 665 -2.17 17.23 -24.14
C SER A 665 -3.17 17.02 -25.27
N SER A 666 -2.75 16.37 -26.34
CA SER A 666 -3.58 16.02 -27.50
C SER A 666 -4.46 14.78 -27.28
N ALA A 667 -4.64 14.32 -26.04
CA ALA A 667 -5.59 13.26 -25.70
C ALA A 667 -6.96 13.86 -25.31
N PRO A 668 -8.07 13.50 -25.98
CA PRO A 668 -9.38 14.02 -25.62
C PRO A 668 -9.81 13.44 -24.26
N PRO A 669 -10.30 14.27 -23.32
CA PRO A 669 -10.83 13.77 -22.06
C PRO A 669 -12.14 13.01 -22.28
N ALA A 670 -12.24 11.83 -21.65
CA ALA A 670 -13.49 11.10 -21.56
C ALA A 670 -14.53 11.97 -20.84
N SER A 671 -15.65 12.22 -21.52
CA SER A 671 -16.75 13.04 -21.03
C SER A 671 -17.36 12.47 -19.75
N GLN A 672 -17.41 13.27 -18.69
CA GLN A 672 -18.46 13.14 -17.67
C GLN A 672 -19.41 14.33 -17.78
N ALA A 673 -20.70 13.99 -17.81
CA ALA A 673 -21.82 14.91 -17.81
C ALA A 673 -21.79 15.76 -16.54
N GLY A 674 -22.05 17.05 -16.71
CA GLY A 674 -21.76 18.05 -15.69
C GLY A 674 -22.74 18.10 -14.52
N GLU A 675 -22.35 18.87 -13.51
CA GLU A 675 -23.15 19.98 -12.99
C GLU A 675 -22.21 21.04 -12.42
N ALA A 676 -22.48 22.30 -12.77
CA ALA A 676 -21.67 23.46 -12.41
C ALA A 676 -21.93 23.89 -10.95
N SER A 677 -20.87 24.12 -10.18
CA SER A 677 -20.98 24.78 -8.87
C SER A 677 -20.05 25.98 -8.75
N ALA A 678 -20.61 27.03 -8.17
CA ALA A 678 -20.19 28.43 -8.17
C ALA A 678 -18.82 28.70 -7.52
N ALA A 679 -18.04 29.55 -8.19
CA ALA A 679 -16.82 30.14 -7.66
C ALA A 679 -17.07 30.96 -6.38
N ALA A 680 -16.53 30.50 -5.25
CA ALA A 680 -16.40 31.30 -4.04
C ALA A 680 -15.13 32.17 -4.14
N LYS A 681 -15.31 33.47 -4.34
CA LYS A 681 -14.24 34.48 -4.25
C LYS A 681 -13.74 34.58 -2.82
N VAL A 682 -12.52 34.09 -2.56
CA VAL A 682 -11.80 34.38 -1.31
C VAL A 682 -10.92 35.63 -1.51
N PRO A 683 -11.11 36.71 -0.74
CA PRO A 683 -10.23 37.88 -0.82
C PRO A 683 -8.93 37.63 -0.05
N VAL A 684 -7.81 37.46 -0.77
CA VAL A 684 -6.47 37.45 -0.19
C VAL A 684 -6.04 38.90 0.09
N ARG A 685 -5.78 39.22 1.36
CA ARG A 685 -5.11 40.47 1.76
C ARG A 685 -3.60 40.25 1.72
N LEU A 686 -2.92 40.80 0.71
CA LEU A 686 -1.47 40.94 0.72
C LEU A 686 -1.10 42.10 1.68
N ARG A 687 -0.33 41.81 2.74
CA ARG A 687 0.34 42.82 3.57
C ARG A 687 1.83 42.76 3.26
N THR A 688 2.27 43.62 2.33
CA THR A 688 3.44 44.54 2.42
C THR A 688 3.76 45.07 1.02
N PRO A 689 3.82 46.40 0.81
CA PRO A 689 4.37 46.95 -0.42
C PRO A 689 5.90 46.81 -0.42
N PHE A 690 6.50 46.40 -1.53
CA PHE A 690 7.93 46.54 -1.78
C PHE A 690 8.13 47.38 -3.04
N GLU A 691 9.10 48.30 -3.01
CA GLU A 691 9.38 49.24 -4.09
C GLU A 691 10.43 48.65 -5.05
N ILE A 692 10.23 48.85 -6.35
CA ILE A 692 11.27 48.75 -7.39
C ILE A 692 11.38 50.12 -8.06
N GLY A 693 12.27 50.98 -7.57
CA GLY A 693 12.47 52.33 -8.11
C GLY A 693 11.27 53.27 -7.96
N ASP A 694 11.20 54.31 -8.79
CA ASP A 694 10.22 55.42 -8.69
C ASP A 694 8.80 55.08 -9.21
N VAL A 695 8.43 53.80 -9.31
CA VAL A 695 7.09 53.38 -9.76
C VAL A 695 6.41 52.55 -8.68
N GLY A 696 5.44 53.14 -7.98
CA GLY A 696 4.55 52.42 -7.08
C GLY A 696 3.52 51.61 -7.88
N VAL A 697 3.53 50.29 -7.70
CA VAL A 697 2.48 49.37 -8.19
C VAL A 697 1.78 48.79 -6.96
N GLN A 698 0.46 48.90 -6.91
CA GLN A 698 -0.40 48.33 -5.85
C GLN A 698 -0.61 46.83 -6.01
#